data_AF-A0A077ZC64-F1
#
_entry.id   AF-A0A077ZC64-F1
#
_cell.length_a   1.000
_cell.length_b   1.000
_cell.length_c   1.000
_cell.angle_alpha   90.00
_cell.angle_beta   90.00
_cell.angle_gamma   90.00
#
_symmetry.space_group_name_H-M   'P 1'
#
loop_
_entity.id
_entity.type
_entity.pdbx_description
1 polymer ?
#
loop_
_entity_poly.entity_id
_entity_poly.type
_entity_poly.pdbx_seq_one_letter_code
_entity_poly.pdbx_strand_id
1 'polypeptide(L)'
;MKNTELEQLINEKLNSAAISDYAPNGLQVEGKETVQKIVTGVTASQALLDEAVRLGADAVIVHHGYFWKGESPVIRGMKRNRLKTLLANDINLYGWHLPLDAHPELGNNAQLAALLGITVMGEIEPLVPWGELTMPVPGLELASWIEARLGRKPLWCGDTGPEVVQRVAWCTGGGQSFIDSAARFGVDAFITGEVSEQTIHSAREQGLHFYAAGHHATERGGIRALSEWLNENTDLDGSKVQRARCYLIGETAVVLELEPPVTLASQKRIWRLAQRLVDMPNVVEAIPGMNNITVILRNPESLALDAIERLQRWWEESEALEPESRFIEIPVVYGGAGGPDLAVVAAHCGLSEKQVVELHSSVEYVVWFLGFQPGFPYLGSLPEQLHTPRRAEPRLLVPAGSVGIGGPQTGVYPLATPGGWQLIGHTSLSLFDPARDEPILLRPGDSVRFVPQKEGDGGRHGFRQSGISHCGALDMPALRIANLLVGNDANAPALEITLGQLTVEFETDGWFALTGAGCEARLDDNAVWTGWRLPMKAGQRLTLKRPQHGMRSYLAVAGGIDVPPVMGSCSTDLNVGIGGLEGRLLKDGDRLPIGKSKHDFMEAQGVKQLLWGNRIRALPGPEYHEFDRASQDAFWRSPWQLSPQSNRMGYRLQGQILKRTTDRELLSHGLLPGVVQVPHNGQPIVLMNDAQTTGGYPRIACIIEADMYHLAQIPLGQPIHFRGGCTMKIDLNADLGEGCASDAELLTLVSSANIACGFHAGDAQIMQACVREAIKNGVAIGAHPSFPDRENFGRSAMQLPPETVYAQTLYQIGALATIARAQGGVMRHVKPHGMLYNQAAKEAQLAAAIARAVYACDPALVLVGLAGSELIRAGKQYGLTTREEVFADRGYQADGSLVPRSQPGALIENEEQALAQTLEMVQHGRVKSITGEWATVTAQTVCLHGDGEHALAFARRLRSTFAEKGIVVAA
;
A
#
# COMPACT_ATOMS: atom_id res chain seq x y z
N MET A 1 35.23 -5.34 12.62
CA MET A 1 36.52 -5.01 11.95
C MET A 1 37.68 -5.22 12.93
N LYS A 2 38.94 -5.26 12.46
CA LYS A 2 40.09 -5.32 13.39
C LYS A 2 40.31 -3.97 14.09
N ASN A 3 40.89 -4.01 15.29
CA ASN A 3 41.23 -2.81 16.08
C ASN A 3 42.19 -1.87 15.31
N THR A 4 43.21 -2.41 14.65
CA THR A 4 44.15 -1.65 13.81
C THR A 4 43.51 -1.09 12.54
N GLU A 5 42.55 -1.79 11.94
CA GLU A 5 41.80 -1.30 10.79
C GLU A 5 40.93 -0.10 11.17
N LEU A 6 40.30 -0.13 12.35
CA LEU A 6 39.51 0.99 12.87
C LEU A 6 40.39 2.21 13.14
N GLU A 7 41.56 2.01 13.75
CA GLU A 7 42.55 3.06 13.96
C GLU A 7 42.98 3.71 12.64
N GLN A 8 43.35 2.89 11.65
CA GLN A 8 43.79 3.39 10.35
C GLN A 8 42.69 4.18 9.65
N LEU A 9 41.46 3.66 9.66
CA LEU A 9 40.29 4.31 9.05
C LEU A 9 40.06 5.72 9.64
N ILE A 10 40.11 5.85 10.96
CA ILE A 10 39.89 7.15 11.63
C ILE A 10 41.10 8.07 11.41
N ASN A 11 42.33 7.55 11.46
CA ASN A 11 43.53 8.33 11.18
C ASN A 11 43.54 8.93 9.77
N GLU A 12 43.07 8.17 8.77
CA GLU A 12 42.90 8.64 7.39
C GLU A 12 41.79 9.70 7.31
N LYS A 13 40.61 9.46 7.92
CA LYS A 13 39.50 10.42 7.90
C LYS A 13 39.86 11.74 8.59
N LEU A 14 40.53 11.69 9.73
CA LEU A 14 40.91 12.87 10.50
C LEU A 14 42.26 13.48 10.08
N ASN A 15 42.93 12.89 9.08
CA ASN A 15 44.29 13.28 8.66
C ASN A 15 45.25 13.42 9.85
N SER A 16 45.20 12.47 10.79
CA SER A 16 45.84 12.61 12.10
C SER A 16 47.37 12.70 12.03
N ALA A 17 47.99 12.11 11.00
CA ALA A 17 49.43 12.15 10.80
C ALA A 17 49.98 13.55 10.50
N ALA A 18 49.13 14.49 10.03
CA ALA A 18 49.53 15.85 9.72
C ALA A 18 49.55 16.79 10.94
N ILE A 19 49.06 16.33 12.09
CA ILE A 19 48.81 17.18 13.27
C ILE A 19 49.67 16.70 14.45
N SER A 20 50.55 17.57 14.93
CA SER A 20 51.31 17.33 16.15
C SER A 20 50.44 17.61 17.37
N ASP A 21 50.35 16.66 18.29
CA ASP A 21 49.43 16.71 19.43
C ASP A 21 50.15 16.58 20.79
N TYR A 22 49.41 16.84 21.85
CA TYR A 22 49.83 16.71 23.24
C TYR A 22 49.61 15.30 23.79
N ALA A 23 48.85 14.45 23.11
CA ALA A 23 48.62 13.05 23.46
C ALA A 23 48.79 12.16 22.22
N PRO A 24 49.08 10.86 22.36
CA PRO A 24 49.10 9.95 21.22
C PRO A 24 47.71 9.87 20.58
N ASN A 25 47.62 10.17 19.28
CA ASN A 25 46.42 9.95 18.48
C ASN A 25 46.33 8.48 18.06
N GLY A 26 45.13 7.90 18.07
CA GLY A 26 44.91 6.49 17.73
C GLY A 26 44.70 5.58 18.94
N LEU A 27 45.11 4.32 18.81
CA LEU A 27 44.96 3.30 19.85
C LEU A 27 45.93 3.57 21.01
N GLN A 28 45.39 3.77 22.21
CA GLN A 28 46.18 4.11 23.41
C GLN A 28 46.26 2.97 24.43
N VAL A 29 45.19 2.18 24.55
CA VAL A 29 45.14 0.96 25.36
C VAL A 29 44.53 -0.14 24.51
N GLU A 30 45.30 -1.18 24.24
CA GLU A 30 44.85 -2.32 23.47
C GLU A 30 43.90 -3.20 24.29
N GLY A 31 42.79 -3.60 23.66
CA GLY A 31 41.82 -4.57 24.16
C GLY A 31 41.72 -5.75 23.18
N LYS A 32 40.50 -6.20 22.90
CA LYS A 32 40.27 -7.31 21.96
C LYS A 32 40.60 -6.95 20.50
N GLU A 33 41.05 -7.93 19.71
CA GLU A 33 41.44 -7.71 18.30
C GLU A 33 40.25 -7.30 17.40
N THR A 34 39.06 -7.84 17.64
CA THR A 34 37.87 -7.59 16.79
C THR A 34 36.90 -6.64 17.46
N VAL A 35 36.59 -5.53 16.80
CA VAL A 35 35.63 -4.51 17.24
C VAL A 35 34.33 -4.65 16.44
N GLN A 36 33.22 -4.78 17.16
CA GLN A 36 31.84 -4.79 16.66
C GLN A 36 30.99 -3.70 17.31
N LYS A 37 31.21 -3.44 18.61
CA LYS A 37 30.44 -2.47 19.39
C LYS A 37 31.32 -1.37 19.96
N ILE A 38 30.94 -0.11 19.72
CA ILE A 38 31.69 1.05 20.18
C ILE A 38 30.87 1.92 21.13
N VAL A 39 31.57 2.53 22.08
CA VAL A 39 31.04 3.61 22.91
C VAL A 39 31.90 4.84 22.73
N THR A 40 31.28 6.00 22.53
CA THR A 40 31.99 7.25 22.30
C THR A 40 31.75 8.24 23.44
N GLY A 41 32.73 9.08 23.77
CA GLY A 41 32.55 10.15 24.74
C GLY A 41 33.63 11.22 24.67
N VAL A 42 33.44 12.36 25.34
CA VAL A 42 34.45 13.43 25.29
C VAL A 42 35.72 13.01 26.03
N THR A 43 35.60 12.48 27.24
CA THR A 43 36.76 12.09 28.08
C THR A 43 36.66 10.65 28.50
N ALA A 44 37.80 9.93 28.53
CA ALA A 44 37.94 8.60 29.11
C ALA A 44 37.76 8.60 30.65
N SER A 45 36.55 8.96 31.09
CA SER A 45 36.15 9.03 32.50
C SER A 45 35.75 7.67 33.04
N GLN A 46 35.80 7.48 34.37
CA GLN A 46 35.39 6.20 34.96
C GLN A 46 33.92 5.89 34.64
N ALA A 47 33.03 6.89 34.71
CA ALA A 47 31.62 6.73 34.37
C ALA A 47 31.39 6.28 32.91
N LEU A 48 32.17 6.82 31.96
CA LEU A 48 32.10 6.38 30.56
C LEU A 48 32.56 4.92 30.42
N LEU A 49 33.63 4.54 31.11
CA LEU A 49 34.16 3.18 31.07
C LEU A 49 33.22 2.17 31.72
N ASP A 50 32.60 2.52 32.83
CA ASP A 50 31.60 1.68 33.50
C ASP A 50 30.38 1.45 32.58
N GLU A 51 29.94 2.49 31.87
CA GLU A 51 28.87 2.39 30.88
C GLU A 51 29.28 1.54 29.66
N ALA A 52 30.53 1.66 29.20
CA ALA A 52 31.07 0.82 28.14
C ALA A 52 31.07 -0.67 28.53
N VAL A 53 31.45 -0.99 29.77
CA VAL A 53 31.36 -2.35 30.31
C VAL A 53 29.89 -2.82 30.35
N ARG A 54 28.98 -1.98 30.85
CA ARG A 54 27.54 -2.30 30.92
C ARG A 54 26.94 -2.63 29.56
N LEU A 55 27.35 -1.90 28.52
CA LEU A 55 26.86 -2.07 27.16
C LEU A 55 27.57 -3.21 26.40
N GLY A 56 28.59 -3.82 26.99
CA GLY A 56 29.40 -4.86 26.35
C GLY A 56 30.22 -4.31 25.17
N ALA A 57 30.74 -3.10 25.30
CA ALA A 57 31.53 -2.46 24.24
C ALA A 57 32.88 -3.16 24.02
N ASP A 58 33.34 -3.17 22.77
CA ASP A 58 34.66 -3.68 22.39
C ASP A 58 35.71 -2.58 22.33
N ALA A 59 35.25 -1.34 22.14
CA ALA A 59 36.08 -0.16 22.03
C ALA A 59 35.39 1.07 22.64
N VAL A 60 36.21 1.93 23.23
CA VAL A 60 35.85 3.28 23.67
C VAL A 60 36.64 4.28 22.85
N ILE A 61 35.94 5.19 22.17
CA ILE A 61 36.55 6.26 21.36
C ILE A 61 36.31 7.59 22.05
N VAL A 62 37.38 8.34 22.31
CA VAL A 62 37.28 9.62 23.01
C VAL A 62 38.03 10.76 22.35
N HIS A 63 37.63 11.98 22.68
CA HIS A 63 38.40 13.18 22.34
C HIS A 63 39.62 13.33 23.27
N HIS A 64 39.39 13.24 24.58
CA HIS A 64 40.41 13.25 25.63
C HIS A 64 40.75 11.84 26.10
N GLY A 65 41.80 11.29 25.51
CA GLY A 65 42.42 10.04 25.94
C GLY A 65 43.34 10.18 27.16
N TYR A 66 44.30 9.28 27.22
CA TYR A 66 45.38 9.15 28.19
C TYR A 66 46.75 9.54 27.60
N PHE A 67 47.74 9.66 28.48
CA PHE A 67 49.17 9.82 28.16
C PHE A 67 49.53 11.19 27.57
N TRP A 68 49.04 12.24 28.24
CA TRP A 68 49.36 13.62 27.89
C TRP A 68 50.86 13.91 28.11
N LYS A 69 51.43 14.72 27.24
CA LYS A 69 52.83 15.17 27.29
C LYS A 69 53.06 15.94 28.59
N GLY A 70 54.02 15.47 29.39
CA GLY A 70 54.31 16.03 30.71
C GLY A 70 53.50 15.44 31.87
N GLU A 71 52.54 14.54 31.61
CA GLU A 71 51.84 13.80 32.66
C GLU A 71 52.79 12.81 33.36
N SER A 72 52.53 12.53 34.64
CA SER A 72 53.31 11.51 35.36
C SER A 72 53.15 10.12 34.73
N PRO A 73 54.26 9.39 34.50
CA PRO A 73 54.19 8.01 34.03
C PRO A 73 53.73 7.03 35.12
N VAL A 74 53.61 7.46 36.38
CA VAL A 74 53.26 6.59 37.52
C VAL A 74 51.76 6.27 37.53
N ILE A 75 51.40 4.98 37.48
CA ILE A 75 50.01 4.51 37.51
C ILE A 75 49.51 4.37 38.96
N ARG A 76 48.72 5.33 39.43
CA ARG A 76 48.08 5.31 40.76
C ARG A 76 46.71 6.01 40.75
N GLY A 77 45.89 5.74 41.76
CA GLY A 77 44.58 6.40 41.94
C GLY A 77 43.67 6.27 40.72
N MET A 78 43.21 7.41 40.19
CA MET A 78 42.31 7.49 39.03
C MET A 78 42.86 6.76 37.79
N LYS A 79 44.16 6.93 37.48
CA LYS A 79 44.81 6.29 36.32
C LYS A 79 44.82 4.78 36.45
N ARG A 80 45.04 4.25 37.65
CA ARG A 80 44.95 2.80 37.93
C ARG A 80 43.54 2.27 37.71
N ASN A 81 42.51 2.95 38.22
CA ASN A 81 41.14 2.45 38.17
C ASN A 81 40.59 2.38 36.74
N ARG A 82 40.84 3.42 35.95
CA ARG A 82 40.40 3.47 34.54
C ARG A 82 41.17 2.46 33.68
N LEU A 83 42.49 2.36 33.83
CA LEU A 83 43.29 1.32 33.14
C LEU A 83 42.86 -0.10 33.54
N LYS A 84 42.60 -0.34 34.83
CA LYS A 84 42.07 -1.62 35.30
C LYS A 84 40.74 -1.95 34.61
N THR A 85 39.85 -0.98 34.46
CA THR A 85 38.52 -1.19 33.85
C THR A 85 38.66 -1.58 32.38
N LEU A 86 39.52 -0.91 31.62
CA LEU A 86 39.79 -1.24 30.22
C LEU A 86 40.41 -2.64 30.08
N LEU A 87 41.53 -2.87 30.77
CA LEU A 87 42.32 -4.10 30.65
C LEU A 87 41.61 -5.34 31.20
N ALA A 88 40.80 -5.20 32.25
CA ALA A 88 40.06 -6.34 32.81
C ALA A 88 38.85 -6.78 31.96
N ASN A 89 38.44 -5.96 30.99
CA ASN A 89 37.28 -6.22 30.14
C ASN A 89 37.64 -6.29 28.64
N ASP A 90 38.94 -6.32 28.30
CA ASP A 90 39.45 -6.33 26.92
C ASP A 90 38.84 -5.24 26.02
N ILE A 91 38.72 -4.01 26.55
CA ILE A 91 38.17 -2.86 25.84
C ILE A 91 39.31 -2.02 25.28
N ASN A 92 39.30 -1.80 23.95
CA ASN A 92 40.24 -0.89 23.30
C ASN A 92 39.91 0.57 23.68
N LEU A 93 40.92 1.39 24.00
CA LEU A 93 40.76 2.83 24.15
C LEU A 93 41.46 3.55 23.00
N TYR A 94 40.70 4.35 22.25
CA TYR A 94 41.22 5.26 21.23
C TYR A 94 41.04 6.72 21.65
N GLY A 95 42.00 7.57 21.27
CA GLY A 95 41.94 9.02 21.50
C GLY A 95 42.31 9.82 20.26
N TRP A 96 41.52 10.84 19.92
CA TRP A 96 41.89 11.87 18.94
C TRP A 96 41.55 13.25 19.47
N HIS A 97 42.58 14.03 19.78
CA HIS A 97 42.43 15.36 20.38
C HIS A 97 42.45 16.44 19.28
N LEU A 98 43.60 17.05 18.98
CA LEU A 98 43.69 18.15 18.02
C LEU A 98 43.21 17.78 16.60
N PRO A 99 43.43 16.56 16.08
CA PRO A 99 42.81 16.16 14.81
C PRO A 99 41.29 16.28 14.81
N LEU A 100 40.64 15.97 15.93
CA LEU A 100 39.20 16.07 16.09
C LEU A 100 38.74 17.49 16.49
N ASP A 101 39.63 18.41 16.83
CA ASP A 101 39.29 19.83 16.91
C ASP A 101 39.36 20.52 15.54
N ALA A 102 40.38 20.16 14.75
CA ALA A 102 40.73 20.83 13.50
C ALA A 102 39.95 20.35 12.28
N HIS A 103 39.40 19.13 12.29
CA HIS A 103 38.80 18.55 11.10
C HIS A 103 37.65 19.43 10.54
N PRO A 104 37.63 19.78 9.24
CA PRO A 104 36.75 20.82 8.70
C PRO A 104 35.26 20.47 8.73
N GLU A 105 34.92 19.18 8.77
CA GLU A 105 33.52 18.72 8.80
C GLU A 105 33.14 18.11 10.16
N LEU A 106 34.02 17.28 10.69
CA LEU A 106 33.79 16.46 11.89
C LEU A 106 34.38 17.11 13.14
N GLY A 107 35.14 18.19 13.00
CA GLY A 107 35.88 18.75 14.11
C GLY A 107 34.98 19.48 15.11
N ASN A 108 35.38 19.56 16.37
CA ASN A 108 34.65 20.30 17.40
C ASN A 108 34.38 21.75 16.98
N ASN A 109 35.36 22.40 16.36
CA ASN A 109 35.20 23.76 15.85
C ASN A 109 34.16 23.85 14.72
N ALA A 110 34.20 22.93 13.76
CA ALA A 110 33.22 22.89 12.67
C ALA A 110 31.80 22.62 13.19
N GLN A 111 31.68 21.68 14.14
CA GLN A 111 30.41 21.30 14.75
C GLN A 111 29.83 22.41 15.62
N LEU A 112 30.66 23.17 16.35
CA LEU A 112 30.20 24.34 17.08
C LEU A 112 29.69 25.43 16.13
N ALA A 113 30.38 25.67 15.02
CA ALA A 113 29.95 26.63 14.00
C ALA A 113 28.57 26.28 13.43
N ALA A 114 28.39 25.01 13.03
CA ALA A 114 27.11 24.51 12.52
C ALA A 114 25.99 24.64 13.56
N LEU A 115 26.28 24.31 14.83
CA LEU A 115 25.32 24.38 15.92
C LEU A 115 24.85 25.81 16.22
N LEU A 116 25.72 26.80 16.03
CA LEU A 116 25.44 28.22 16.28
C LEU A 116 25.00 28.98 15.02
N GLY A 117 24.94 28.33 13.85
CA GLY A 117 24.60 29.00 12.59
C GLY A 117 25.66 29.99 12.13
N ILE A 118 26.93 29.64 12.26
CA ILE A 118 28.06 30.45 11.78
C ILE A 118 28.51 29.93 10.42
N THR A 119 28.56 30.82 9.43
CA THR A 119 29.18 30.54 8.13
C THR A 119 30.68 30.75 8.26
N VAL A 120 31.46 29.67 8.20
CA VAL A 120 32.92 29.73 8.34
C VAL A 120 33.56 30.42 7.13
N MET A 121 34.37 31.44 7.38
CA MET A 121 35.00 32.27 6.34
C MET A 121 36.51 32.01 6.19
N GLY A 122 37.14 31.45 7.22
CA GLY A 122 38.56 31.09 7.22
C GLY A 122 39.09 30.87 8.63
N GLU A 123 40.40 30.92 8.78
CA GLU A 123 41.10 30.78 10.07
C GLU A 123 41.97 32.01 10.34
N ILE A 124 42.01 32.46 11.60
CA ILE A 124 42.90 33.54 12.06
C ILE A 124 44.31 32.96 12.28
N GLU A 125 44.36 31.81 12.94
CA GLU A 125 45.53 30.98 13.17
C GLU A 125 45.05 29.53 13.39
N PRO A 126 45.95 28.51 13.40
CA PRO A 126 45.53 27.12 13.54
C PRO A 126 44.60 26.90 14.74
N LEU A 127 43.48 26.19 14.53
CA LEU A 127 42.41 25.93 15.51
C LEU A 127 41.50 27.12 15.86
N VAL A 128 41.73 28.30 15.28
CA VAL A 128 40.94 29.52 15.54
C VAL A 128 40.22 29.96 14.27
N PRO A 129 39.15 29.25 13.87
CA PRO A 129 38.29 29.71 12.78
C PRO A 129 37.59 31.03 13.11
N TRP A 130 37.20 31.72 12.05
CA TRP A 130 36.29 32.86 12.11
C TRP A 130 35.23 32.77 11.03
N GLY A 131 34.11 33.44 11.27
CA GLY A 131 32.98 33.45 10.37
C GLY A 131 31.94 34.51 10.70
N GLU A 132 30.82 34.44 10.01
CA GLU A 132 29.68 35.34 10.24
C GLU A 132 28.45 34.56 10.69
N LEU A 133 27.77 35.09 11.70
CA LEU A 133 26.45 34.58 12.09
C LEU A 133 25.48 34.78 10.93
N THR A 134 24.71 33.74 10.58
CA THR A 134 23.67 33.84 9.55
C THR A 134 22.59 34.88 9.90
N MET A 135 22.45 35.19 11.18
CA MET A 135 21.60 36.26 11.69
C MET A 135 22.38 37.05 12.75
N PRO A 136 22.81 38.29 12.44
CA PRO A 136 23.44 39.16 13.42
C PRO A 136 22.49 39.43 14.60
N VAL A 137 23.02 39.35 15.83
CA VAL A 137 22.21 39.47 17.07
C VAL A 137 22.94 40.30 18.11
N PRO A 138 22.21 40.93 19.06
CA PRO A 138 22.83 41.56 20.22
C PRO A 138 23.65 40.57 21.06
N GLY A 139 24.73 41.05 21.68
CA GLY A 139 25.64 40.17 22.42
C GLY A 139 24.98 39.35 23.56
N LEU A 140 23.98 39.92 24.25
CA LEU A 140 23.22 39.19 25.28
C LEU A 140 22.31 38.11 24.68
N GLU A 141 21.75 38.36 23.49
CA GLU A 141 20.95 37.37 22.77
C GLU A 141 21.81 36.21 22.29
N LEU A 142 23.05 36.48 21.82
CA LEU A 142 24.00 35.43 21.47
C LEU A 142 24.34 34.55 22.70
N ALA A 143 24.45 35.11 23.90
CA ALA A 143 24.64 34.31 25.13
C ALA A 143 23.47 33.33 25.35
N SER A 144 22.24 33.82 25.17
CA SER A 144 21.02 33.02 25.30
C SER A 144 20.92 31.94 24.21
N TRP A 145 21.36 32.26 22.99
CA TRP A 145 21.42 31.32 21.88
C TRP A 145 22.44 30.21 22.16
N ILE A 146 23.64 30.55 22.62
CA ILE A 146 24.66 29.57 23.04
C ILE A 146 24.10 28.67 24.16
N GLU A 147 23.43 29.25 25.16
CA GLU A 147 22.80 28.49 26.25
C GLU A 147 21.79 27.47 25.73
N ALA A 148 20.88 27.91 24.85
CA ALA A 148 19.86 27.05 24.27
C ALA A 148 20.44 25.88 23.47
N ARG A 149 21.59 26.08 22.81
CA ARG A 149 22.19 25.07 21.93
C ARG A 149 23.17 24.13 22.63
N LEU A 150 23.85 24.60 23.68
CA LEU A 150 24.81 23.78 24.43
C LEU A 150 24.22 23.21 25.74
N GLY A 151 23.03 23.66 26.15
CA GLY A 151 22.38 23.25 27.40
C GLY A 151 23.13 23.75 28.64
N ARG A 152 23.90 24.83 28.52
CA ARG A 152 24.69 25.43 29.60
C ARG A 152 24.80 26.93 29.40
N LYS A 153 24.45 27.69 30.43
CA LYS A 153 24.63 29.14 30.43
C LYS A 153 26.12 29.52 30.30
N PRO A 154 26.53 30.27 29.26
CA PRO A 154 27.90 30.74 29.14
C PRO A 154 28.19 31.85 30.17
N LEU A 155 29.45 31.97 30.59
CA LEU A 155 29.91 33.21 31.21
C LEU A 155 30.16 34.21 30.08
N TRP A 156 29.50 35.36 30.15
CA TRP A 156 29.53 36.39 29.12
C TRP A 156 30.14 37.68 29.67
N CYS A 157 31.07 38.26 28.91
CA CYS A 157 31.56 39.63 29.10
C CYS A 157 31.29 40.42 27.82
N GLY A 158 30.57 41.53 27.91
CA GLY A 158 30.18 42.34 26.74
C GLY A 158 30.13 43.83 27.00
N ASP A 159 30.70 44.32 28.10
CA ASP A 159 30.56 45.72 28.56
C ASP A 159 31.08 46.76 27.57
N THR A 160 31.93 46.35 26.62
CA THR A 160 32.64 47.21 25.67
C THR A 160 32.56 46.71 24.22
N GLY A 161 31.82 45.62 23.99
CA GLY A 161 31.64 45.07 22.65
C GLY A 161 30.62 45.85 21.81
N PRO A 162 30.56 45.61 20.49
CA PRO A 162 29.59 46.24 19.60
C PRO A 162 28.14 45.86 19.93
N GLU A 163 27.19 46.75 19.64
CA GLU A 163 25.76 46.52 19.93
C GLU A 163 25.21 45.26 19.25
N VAL A 164 25.69 44.96 18.04
CA VAL A 164 25.31 43.80 17.24
C VAL A 164 26.57 42.99 16.93
N VAL A 165 26.50 41.68 17.18
CA VAL A 165 27.55 40.72 16.86
C VAL A 165 27.24 40.07 15.52
N GLN A 166 28.19 40.14 14.58
CA GLN A 166 28.12 39.44 13.30
C GLN A 166 29.35 38.58 13.07
N ARG A 167 30.55 39.16 13.19
CA ARG A 167 31.83 38.49 12.95
C ARG A 167 32.30 37.84 14.23
N VAL A 168 32.45 36.52 14.22
CA VAL A 168 32.78 35.73 15.42
C VAL A 168 34.00 34.86 15.13
N ALA A 169 34.92 34.79 16.08
CA ALA A 169 35.96 33.76 16.12
C ALA A 169 35.71 32.81 17.29
N TRP A 170 36.16 31.57 17.18
CA TRP A 170 36.02 30.61 18.27
C TRP A 170 37.17 29.60 18.29
N CYS A 171 37.37 29.01 19.46
CA CYS A 171 38.21 27.84 19.65
C CYS A 171 37.56 27.00 20.75
N THR A 172 37.12 25.79 20.42
CA THR A 172 36.56 24.85 21.40
C THR A 172 37.57 24.53 22.51
N GLY A 173 37.09 24.15 23.69
CA GLY A 173 37.98 23.73 24.79
C GLY A 173 38.73 24.89 25.46
N GLY A 174 40.02 24.67 25.73
CA GLY A 174 40.94 25.59 26.41
C GLY A 174 41.54 26.68 25.51
N GLY A 175 40.73 27.36 24.71
CA GLY A 175 41.16 28.32 23.69
C GLY A 175 41.30 29.78 24.17
N GLN A 176 41.22 30.06 25.48
CA GLN A 176 41.16 31.44 25.99
C GLN A 176 42.37 32.31 25.65
N SER A 177 43.54 31.68 25.43
CA SER A 177 44.77 32.40 25.08
C SER A 177 44.74 33.05 23.69
N PHE A 178 43.84 32.63 22.80
CA PHE A 178 43.71 33.18 21.45
C PHE A 178 42.92 34.49 21.37
N ILE A 179 42.37 34.97 22.49
CA ILE A 179 41.51 36.16 22.50
C ILE A 179 42.21 37.41 21.91
N ASP A 180 43.51 37.60 22.21
CA ASP A 180 44.25 38.77 21.71
C ASP A 180 44.53 38.67 20.20
N SER A 181 44.68 37.46 19.66
CA SER A 181 44.75 37.25 18.21
C SER A 181 43.41 37.52 17.55
N ALA A 182 42.31 37.02 18.12
CA ALA A 182 40.97 37.28 17.63
C ALA A 182 40.64 38.78 17.63
N ALA A 183 40.94 39.47 18.72
CA ALA A 183 40.75 40.91 18.86
C ALA A 183 41.54 41.72 17.82
N ARG A 184 42.83 41.40 17.62
CA ARG A 184 43.68 42.04 16.59
C ARG A 184 43.17 41.80 15.16
N PHE A 185 42.52 40.68 14.91
CA PHE A 185 41.89 40.38 13.62
C PHE A 185 40.60 41.20 13.37
N GLY A 186 39.99 41.73 14.44
CA GLY A 186 38.82 42.60 14.38
C GLY A 186 37.49 41.85 14.27
N VAL A 187 37.31 40.80 15.09
CA VAL A 187 36.00 40.15 15.29
C VAL A 187 35.19 40.86 16.38
N ASP A 188 33.87 40.74 16.32
CA ASP A 188 32.93 41.32 17.29
C ASP A 188 32.86 40.47 18.58
N ALA A 189 33.10 39.16 18.45
CA ALA A 189 33.00 38.21 19.54
C ALA A 189 34.02 37.07 19.45
N PHE A 190 34.47 36.60 20.62
CA PHE A 190 35.28 35.38 20.77
C PHE A 190 34.60 34.35 21.69
N ILE A 191 34.46 33.11 21.21
CA ILE A 191 33.82 32.00 21.93
C ILE A 191 34.84 30.91 22.24
N THR A 192 34.89 30.47 23.50
CA THR A 192 35.72 29.35 23.92
C THR A 192 35.11 28.58 25.09
N GLY A 193 35.75 27.50 25.53
CA GLY A 193 35.26 26.65 26.62
C GLY A 193 35.64 27.15 28.02
N GLU A 194 36.79 27.81 28.16
CA GLU A 194 37.37 28.21 29.46
C GLU A 194 37.56 29.72 29.58
N VAL A 195 37.85 30.19 30.80
CA VAL A 195 38.10 31.61 31.09
C VAL A 195 39.18 31.75 32.15
N SER A 196 40.03 32.76 31.96
CA SER A 196 40.92 33.30 33.00
C SER A 196 40.58 34.76 33.28
N GLU A 197 41.04 35.29 34.41
CA GLU A 197 40.88 36.72 34.74
C GLU A 197 41.48 37.61 33.64
N GLN A 198 42.69 37.30 33.15
CA GLN A 198 43.33 38.00 32.04
C GLN A 198 42.44 38.04 30.78
N THR A 199 41.70 36.98 30.50
CA THR A 199 40.81 36.91 29.32
C THR A 199 39.70 37.95 29.39
N ILE A 200 39.17 38.21 30.59
CA ILE A 200 38.14 39.25 30.80
C ILE A 200 38.71 40.65 30.59
N HIS A 201 39.95 40.89 31.03
CA HIS A 201 40.65 42.15 30.76
C HIS A 201 40.88 42.37 29.26
N SER A 202 41.40 41.36 28.56
CA SER A 202 41.60 41.40 27.11
C SER A 202 40.31 41.70 26.36
N ALA A 203 39.18 41.07 26.73
CA ALA A 203 37.88 41.34 26.11
C ALA A 203 37.44 42.79 26.28
N ARG A 204 37.53 43.31 27.52
CA ARG A 204 37.09 44.67 27.86
C ARG A 204 37.96 45.75 27.24
N GLU A 205 39.27 45.57 27.26
CA GLU A 205 40.21 46.60 26.81
C GLU A 205 40.34 46.62 25.29
N GLN A 206 40.05 45.51 24.61
CA GLN A 206 40.06 45.43 23.14
C GLN A 206 38.66 45.54 22.50
N GLY A 207 37.60 45.72 23.29
CA GLY A 207 36.27 46.09 22.80
C GLY A 207 35.52 45.00 22.03
N LEU A 208 35.56 43.74 22.52
CA LEU A 208 34.83 42.62 21.92
C LEU A 208 34.00 41.86 22.96
N HIS A 209 32.98 41.13 22.50
CA HIS A 209 32.25 40.19 23.35
C HIS A 209 33.09 38.93 23.59
N PHE A 210 33.03 38.39 24.80
CA PHE A 210 33.67 37.13 25.17
C PHE A 210 32.66 36.16 25.79
N TYR A 211 32.71 34.89 25.36
CA TYR A 211 31.85 33.83 25.84
C TYR A 211 32.65 32.60 26.27
N ALA A 212 32.58 32.24 27.55
CA ALA A 212 33.06 30.97 28.07
C ALA A 212 31.89 29.97 28.18
N ALA A 213 31.73 29.20 27.12
CA ALA A 213 30.62 28.28 26.90
C ALA A 213 30.76 26.93 27.65
N GLY A 214 31.94 26.64 28.19
CA GLY A 214 32.25 25.42 28.94
C GLY A 214 33.00 24.40 28.10
N HIS A 215 34.21 24.04 28.54
CA HIS A 215 35.15 23.12 27.87
C HIS A 215 34.46 21.85 27.32
N HIS A 216 33.92 21.02 28.21
CA HIS A 216 33.20 19.80 27.82
C HIS A 216 31.94 20.07 26.99
N ALA A 217 31.32 21.25 27.10
CA ALA A 217 30.13 21.56 26.31
C ALA A 217 30.50 21.80 24.83
N THR A 218 31.60 22.51 24.60
CA THR A 218 32.09 22.87 23.26
C THR A 218 32.71 21.70 22.49
N GLU A 219 33.14 20.63 23.16
CA GLU A 219 33.86 19.50 22.54
C GLU A 219 33.02 18.23 22.38
N ARG A 220 31.70 18.35 22.50
CA ARG A 220 30.77 17.23 22.28
C ARG A 220 30.50 16.98 20.80
N GLY A 221 30.60 18.03 19.99
CA GLY A 221 30.19 17.99 18.59
C GLY A 221 31.04 17.02 17.78
N GLY A 222 32.36 17.09 17.93
CA GLY A 222 33.26 16.33 17.08
C GLY A 222 33.21 14.84 17.33
N ILE A 223 33.21 14.41 18.60
CA ILE A 223 33.09 12.99 18.92
C ILE A 223 31.73 12.40 18.49
N ARG A 224 30.66 13.20 18.57
CA ARG A 224 29.33 12.80 18.09
C ARG A 224 29.33 12.64 16.57
N ALA A 225 29.87 13.62 15.85
CA ALA A 225 29.94 13.59 14.40
C ALA A 225 30.81 12.43 13.90
N LEU A 226 31.93 12.14 14.58
CA LEU A 226 32.75 10.97 14.29
C LEU A 226 31.98 9.66 14.52
N SER A 227 31.20 9.56 15.60
CA SER A 227 30.35 8.39 15.85
C SER A 227 29.28 8.20 14.77
N GLU A 228 28.65 9.29 14.31
CA GLU A 228 27.64 9.25 13.24
C GLU A 228 28.30 8.80 11.92
N TRP A 229 29.45 9.38 11.58
CA TRP A 229 30.23 8.99 10.41
C TRP A 229 30.65 7.52 10.46
N LEU A 230 31.10 7.02 11.61
CA LEU A 230 31.45 5.59 11.77
C LEU A 230 30.24 4.68 11.55
N ASN A 231 29.08 5.01 12.12
CA ASN A 231 27.87 4.21 11.95
C ASN A 231 27.37 4.19 10.49
N GLU A 232 27.63 5.26 9.72
CA GLU A 232 27.25 5.33 8.30
C GLU A 232 28.24 4.60 7.38
N ASN A 233 29.51 4.49 7.78
CA ASN A 233 30.59 3.97 6.95
C ASN A 233 31.10 2.60 7.41
N THR A 234 30.56 2.04 8.49
CA THR A 234 30.94 0.74 9.06
C THR A 234 29.73 0.02 9.66
N ASP A 235 29.81 -1.30 9.80
CA ASP A 235 28.77 -2.12 10.46
C ASP A 235 28.92 -2.13 12.01
N LEU A 236 29.45 -1.06 12.62
CA LEU A 236 29.65 -0.98 14.07
C LEU A 236 28.36 -0.57 14.79
N ASP A 237 28.01 -1.27 15.87
CA ASP A 237 26.87 -0.91 16.74
C ASP A 237 27.28 0.22 17.71
N GLY A 238 26.93 1.47 17.36
CA GLY A 238 27.23 2.65 18.17
C GLY A 238 26.11 3.01 19.14
N SER A 239 26.26 2.68 20.42
CA SER A 239 25.29 3.04 21.47
C SER A 239 25.54 4.44 22.04
N LYS A 240 24.65 5.40 21.76
CA LYS A 240 24.64 6.75 22.36
C LYS A 240 23.86 6.75 23.69
N VAL A 241 24.44 7.32 24.75
CA VAL A 241 23.72 7.60 26.01
C VAL A 241 22.81 8.82 25.80
N GLN A 242 21.49 8.62 25.90
CA GLN A 242 20.48 9.67 25.72
C GLN A 242 20.45 10.60 26.94
N ARG A 243 20.54 11.91 26.73
CA ARG A 243 20.52 12.90 27.83
C ARG A 243 19.13 13.05 28.41
N ALA A 244 19.08 13.14 29.75
CA ALA A 244 17.89 13.51 30.51
C ALA A 244 18.06 14.94 31.03
N ARG A 245 17.02 15.76 30.87
CA ARG A 245 16.87 17.08 31.45
C ARG A 245 15.80 16.99 32.53
N CYS A 246 16.13 17.43 33.75
CA CYS A 246 15.16 17.57 34.83
C CYS A 246 14.86 19.05 35.09
N TYR A 247 13.58 19.40 35.27
CA TYR A 247 13.15 20.76 35.57
C TYR A 247 11.82 20.77 36.34
N LEU A 248 11.47 21.90 36.95
CA LEU A 248 10.18 22.07 37.64
C LEU A 248 9.11 22.62 36.71
N ILE A 249 7.87 22.16 36.89
CA ILE A 249 6.67 22.81 36.36
C ILE A 249 5.85 23.30 37.55
N GLY A 250 5.81 24.62 37.73
CA GLY A 250 5.26 25.25 38.93
C GLY A 250 6.05 24.85 40.19
N GLU A 251 5.43 25.05 41.35
CA GLU A 251 6.02 24.73 42.65
C GLU A 251 5.82 23.26 43.06
N THR A 252 4.88 22.54 42.45
CA THR A 252 4.45 21.20 42.91
C THR A 252 4.95 20.02 42.08
N ALA A 253 5.51 20.24 40.88
CA ALA A 253 5.85 19.14 39.98
C ALA A 253 7.28 19.22 39.45
N VAL A 254 7.92 18.05 39.34
CA VAL A 254 9.22 17.86 38.68
C VAL A 254 9.05 17.00 37.44
N VAL A 255 9.70 17.39 36.36
CA VAL A 255 9.68 16.69 35.07
C VAL A 255 11.07 16.17 34.76
N LEU A 256 11.12 14.94 34.27
CA LEU A 256 12.29 14.40 33.57
C LEU A 256 11.92 14.22 32.11
N GLU A 257 12.68 14.85 31.22
CA GLU A 257 12.50 14.83 29.77
C GLU A 257 13.78 14.30 29.12
N LEU A 258 13.64 13.38 28.17
CA LEU A 258 14.77 12.81 27.42
C LEU A 258 14.89 13.50 26.06
N GLU A 259 16.12 13.90 25.69
CA GLU A 259 16.41 14.46 24.36
C GLU A 259 16.08 13.42 23.27
N PRO A 260 15.55 13.80 22.08
CA PRO A 260 15.34 12.88 20.97
C PRO A 260 16.61 12.07 20.58
N PRO A 261 16.47 10.87 19.98
CA PRO A 261 15.26 10.30 19.40
C PRO A 261 14.39 9.55 20.42
N VAL A 262 13.08 9.60 20.24
CA VAL A 262 12.13 8.83 21.05
C VAL A 262 12.34 7.33 20.77
N THR A 263 12.67 6.53 21.79
CA THR A 263 12.90 5.08 21.65
C THR A 263 12.04 4.26 22.60
N LEU A 264 11.65 3.06 22.18
CA LEU A 264 10.87 2.15 23.03
C LEU A 264 11.66 1.72 24.28
N ALA A 265 12.99 1.59 24.18
CA ALA A 265 13.84 1.25 25.33
C ALA A 265 13.78 2.32 26.43
N SER A 266 13.84 3.60 26.03
CA SER A 266 13.70 4.73 26.96
C SER A 266 12.28 4.83 27.50
N GLN A 267 11.26 4.58 26.67
CA GLN A 267 9.86 4.56 27.12
C GLN A 267 9.61 3.43 28.14
N LYS A 268 10.20 2.24 27.95
CA LYS A 268 10.14 1.11 28.90
C LYS A 268 10.74 1.46 30.27
N ARG A 269 11.80 2.26 30.31
CA ARG A 269 12.37 2.79 31.56
C ARG A 269 11.43 3.79 32.23
N ILE A 270 10.79 4.66 31.43
CA ILE A 270 9.76 5.58 31.94
C ILE A 270 8.58 4.81 32.55
N TRP A 271 8.12 3.73 31.92
CA TRP A 271 7.07 2.87 32.50
C TRP A 271 7.49 2.27 33.84
N ARG A 272 8.71 1.76 33.93
CA ARG A 272 9.24 1.20 35.18
C ARG A 272 9.31 2.25 36.27
N LEU A 273 9.79 3.44 35.91
CA LEU A 273 9.89 4.56 36.84
C LEU A 273 8.50 4.99 37.32
N ALA A 274 7.52 5.14 36.42
CA ALA A 274 6.14 5.45 36.79
C ALA A 274 5.56 4.43 37.78
N GLN A 275 5.69 3.13 37.51
CA GLN A 275 5.24 2.07 38.41
C GLN A 275 5.88 2.16 39.80
N ARG A 276 7.20 2.43 39.87
CA ARG A 276 7.91 2.56 41.16
C ARG A 276 7.46 3.79 41.95
N LEU A 277 7.09 4.88 41.27
CA LEU A 277 6.76 6.15 41.90
C LEU A 277 5.34 6.18 42.48
N VAL A 278 4.40 5.40 41.94
CA VAL A 278 3.01 5.36 42.44
C VAL A 278 2.93 4.99 43.93
N ASP A 279 3.80 4.11 44.40
CA ASP A 279 3.79 3.64 45.80
C ASP A 279 4.64 4.52 46.74
N MET A 280 5.25 5.60 46.25
CA MET A 280 6.11 6.44 47.08
C MET A 280 5.30 7.45 47.92
N PRO A 281 5.51 7.54 49.25
CA PRO A 281 4.70 8.38 50.14
C PRO A 281 4.63 9.87 49.77
N ASN A 282 5.72 10.40 49.19
CA ASN A 282 5.88 11.81 48.84
C ASN A 282 5.43 12.14 47.42
N VAL A 283 5.02 11.14 46.63
CA VAL A 283 4.46 11.31 45.29
C VAL A 283 2.94 11.31 45.41
N VAL A 284 2.31 12.25 44.70
CA VAL A 284 0.85 12.30 44.55
C VAL A 284 0.47 11.52 43.29
N GLU A 285 1.11 11.86 42.16
CA GLU A 285 0.87 11.23 40.86
C GLU A 285 2.18 11.19 40.05
N ALA A 286 2.32 10.15 39.23
CA ALA A 286 3.37 10.04 38.23
C ALA A 286 2.72 9.87 36.86
N ILE A 287 2.94 10.83 35.97
CA ILE A 287 2.26 10.96 34.68
C ILE A 287 3.29 10.69 33.57
N PRO A 288 3.35 9.46 33.01
CA PRO A 288 4.23 9.16 31.90
C PRO A 288 3.72 9.79 30.60
N GLY A 289 4.58 10.52 29.91
CA GLY A 289 4.35 11.05 28.57
C GLY A 289 5.26 10.38 27.54
N MET A 290 5.36 10.97 26.35
CA MET A 290 6.29 10.52 25.32
C MET A 290 7.71 11.00 25.65
N ASN A 291 8.63 10.08 25.99
CA ASN A 291 10.02 10.39 26.34
C ASN A 291 10.17 11.34 27.56
N ASN A 292 9.13 11.47 28.39
CA ASN A 292 9.15 12.24 29.61
C ASN A 292 8.26 11.63 30.71
N ILE A 293 8.48 12.05 31.94
CA ILE A 293 7.61 11.77 33.08
C ILE A 293 7.48 13.01 33.97
N THR A 294 6.25 13.34 34.34
CA THR A 294 5.95 14.40 35.30
C THR A 294 5.54 13.77 36.64
N VAL A 295 6.17 14.21 37.73
CA VAL A 295 5.92 13.71 39.08
C VAL A 295 5.39 14.85 39.94
N ILE A 296 4.16 14.71 40.43
CA ILE A 296 3.53 15.67 41.34
C ILE A 296 3.89 15.28 42.77
N LEU A 297 4.40 16.25 43.54
CA LEU A 297 4.91 16.04 44.89
C LEU A 297 3.87 16.43 45.93
N ARG A 298 3.80 15.68 47.03
CA ARG A 298 2.85 15.93 48.13
C ARG A 298 3.22 17.14 48.98
N ASN A 299 4.53 17.37 49.19
CA ASN A 299 5.08 18.43 50.06
C ASN A 299 6.20 19.20 49.32
N PRO A 300 5.87 20.09 48.38
CA PRO A 300 6.86 20.75 47.52
C PRO A 300 7.80 21.71 48.25
N GLU A 301 7.32 22.41 49.28
CA GLU A 301 8.02 23.51 49.95
C GLU A 301 9.35 23.11 50.62
N SER A 302 9.54 21.81 50.90
CA SER A 302 10.77 21.27 51.49
C SER A 302 11.60 20.42 50.52
N LEU A 303 11.14 20.17 49.29
CA LEU A 303 11.65 19.08 48.45
C LEU A 303 11.95 19.44 47.00
N ALA A 304 11.63 20.63 46.49
CA ALA A 304 11.68 20.87 45.03
C ALA A 304 13.08 20.67 44.38
N LEU A 305 14.16 21.15 45.01
CA LEU A 305 15.54 20.94 44.51
C LEU A 305 16.01 19.49 44.73
N ASP A 306 15.74 18.94 45.91
CA ASP A 306 15.98 17.53 46.25
C ASP A 306 15.26 16.58 45.29
N ALA A 307 14.08 16.96 44.80
CA ALA A 307 13.25 16.13 43.93
C ALA A 307 13.82 16.04 42.50
N ILE A 308 14.49 17.09 42.01
CA ILE A 308 15.24 17.04 40.75
C ILE A 308 16.35 15.99 40.86
N GLU A 309 17.18 16.10 41.90
CA GLU A 309 18.29 15.15 42.11
C GLU A 309 17.79 13.72 42.32
N ARG A 310 16.71 13.54 43.10
CA ARG A 310 16.09 12.23 43.32
C ARG A 310 15.53 11.64 42.03
N LEU A 311 14.80 12.42 41.23
CA LEU A 311 14.23 11.93 39.97
C LEU A 311 15.31 11.55 38.97
N GLN A 312 16.37 12.37 38.88
CA GLN A 312 17.52 12.08 38.04
C GLN A 312 18.24 10.80 38.50
N ARG A 313 18.43 10.62 39.80
CA ARG A 313 18.99 9.40 40.38
C ARG A 313 18.09 8.18 40.12
N TRP A 314 16.78 8.28 40.32
CA TRP A 314 15.85 7.18 40.04
C TRP A 314 15.84 6.79 38.57
N TRP A 315 16.02 7.76 37.68
CA TRP A 315 16.22 7.50 36.26
C TRP A 315 17.54 6.76 35.99
N GLU A 316 18.65 7.20 36.56
CA GLU A 316 19.94 6.52 36.45
C GLU A 316 19.87 5.08 36.98
N GLU A 317 19.12 4.86 38.07
CA GLU A 317 18.86 3.54 38.66
C GLU A 317 17.70 2.77 37.98
N SER A 318 17.04 3.34 36.97
CA SER A 318 15.90 2.71 36.30
C SER A 318 16.35 1.75 35.20
N GLU A 319 16.06 0.47 35.41
CA GLU A 319 16.14 -0.57 34.38
C GLU A 319 14.88 -0.54 33.50
N ALA A 320 15.01 -0.98 32.25
CA ALA A 320 13.86 -1.12 31.36
C ALA A 320 12.92 -2.22 31.90
N LEU A 321 11.62 -1.94 31.91
CA LEU A 321 10.61 -2.95 32.19
C LEU A 321 10.11 -3.56 30.86
N GLU A 322 10.07 -4.88 30.80
CA GLU A 322 9.19 -5.62 29.87
C GLU A 322 7.88 -5.88 30.62
N PRO A 323 6.86 -5.00 30.54
CA PRO A 323 5.57 -5.27 31.17
C PRO A 323 4.94 -6.52 30.54
N GLU A 324 4.04 -7.18 31.27
CA GLU A 324 3.18 -8.21 30.68
C GLU A 324 2.39 -7.59 29.52
N SER A 325 2.82 -7.90 28.30
CA SER A 325 2.25 -7.35 27.07
C SER A 325 1.15 -8.26 26.58
N ARG A 326 -0.05 -7.71 26.39
CA ARG A 326 -1.16 -8.42 25.75
C ARG A 326 -1.19 -8.04 24.28
N PHE A 327 -1.54 -9.00 23.43
CA PHE A 327 -1.80 -8.76 22.02
C PHE A 327 -3.29 -8.51 21.81
N ILE A 328 -3.66 -7.36 21.25
CA ILE A 328 -5.05 -6.91 21.09
C ILE A 328 -5.31 -6.51 19.64
N GLU A 329 -6.33 -7.11 19.03
CA GLU A 329 -6.78 -6.74 17.69
C GLU A 329 -7.93 -5.73 17.75
N ILE A 330 -7.78 -4.63 17.02
CA ILE A 330 -8.82 -3.60 16.91
C ILE A 330 -9.43 -3.66 15.50
N PRO A 331 -10.69 -4.09 15.34
CA PRO A 331 -11.35 -4.10 14.04
C PRO A 331 -11.65 -2.67 13.58
N VAL A 332 -11.27 -2.30 12.36
CA VAL A 332 -11.44 -0.93 11.84
C VAL A 332 -12.05 -0.95 10.46
N VAL A 333 -13.14 -0.21 10.27
CA VAL A 333 -13.66 0.14 8.95
C VAL A 333 -12.92 1.37 8.46
N TYR A 334 -12.13 1.21 7.39
CA TYR A 334 -11.35 2.31 6.82
C TYR A 334 -12.14 3.08 5.75
N GLY A 335 -11.90 4.39 5.68
CA GLY A 335 -12.52 5.27 4.69
C GLY A 335 -14.00 5.56 4.97
N GLY A 336 -14.70 6.04 3.95
CA GLY A 336 -16.13 6.37 4.05
C GLY A 336 -16.42 7.45 5.08
N ALA A 337 -17.56 7.32 5.76
CA ALA A 337 -17.96 8.26 6.81
C ALA A 337 -17.11 8.12 8.09
N GLY A 338 -16.54 6.93 8.34
CA GLY A 338 -15.68 6.66 9.49
C GLY A 338 -14.24 7.17 9.31
N GLY A 339 -13.76 7.30 8.08
CA GLY A 339 -12.42 7.74 7.72
C GLY A 339 -12.40 8.83 6.64
N PRO A 340 -13.01 10.00 6.88
CA PRO A 340 -13.17 11.05 5.87
C PRO A 340 -11.85 11.66 5.37
N ASP A 341 -10.74 11.49 6.09
CA ASP A 341 -9.42 11.99 5.69
C ASP A 341 -8.54 10.92 5.02
N LEU A 342 -9.02 9.68 4.80
CA LEU A 342 -8.20 8.61 4.22
C LEU A 342 -7.62 9.01 2.84
N ALA A 343 -8.42 9.62 1.98
CA ALA A 343 -7.98 10.13 0.68
C ALA A 343 -6.95 11.28 0.82
N VAL A 344 -7.09 12.13 1.85
CA VAL A 344 -6.16 13.23 2.13
C VAL A 344 -4.80 12.69 2.58
N VAL A 345 -4.80 11.71 3.48
CA VAL A 345 -3.58 11.01 3.92
C VAL A 345 -2.92 10.31 2.74
N ALA A 346 -3.69 9.58 1.93
CA ALA A 346 -3.18 8.90 0.74
C ALA A 346 -2.49 9.88 -0.23
N ALA A 347 -3.14 11.01 -0.53
CA ALA A 347 -2.58 12.05 -1.38
C ALA A 347 -1.30 12.68 -0.78
N HIS A 348 -1.27 12.95 0.53
CA HIS A 348 -0.10 13.52 1.20
C HIS A 348 1.12 12.58 1.13
N CYS A 349 0.89 11.28 1.30
CA CYS A 349 1.93 10.26 1.33
C CYS A 349 2.35 9.77 -0.07
N GLY A 350 1.70 10.22 -1.15
CA GLY A 350 1.94 9.70 -2.50
C GLY A 350 1.52 8.23 -2.67
N LEU A 351 0.52 7.78 -1.90
CA LEU A 351 -0.01 6.42 -1.89
C LEU A 351 -1.47 6.39 -2.35
N SER A 352 -1.96 5.22 -2.74
CA SER A 352 -3.40 4.96 -2.85
C SER A 352 -4.02 4.74 -1.47
N GLU A 353 -5.32 4.99 -1.32
CA GLU A 353 -6.06 4.69 -0.08
C GLU A 353 -5.85 3.24 0.37
N LYS A 354 -5.82 2.30 -0.58
CA LYS A 354 -5.56 0.89 -0.31
C LYS A 354 -4.17 0.66 0.28
N GLN A 355 -3.13 1.30 -0.26
CA GLN A 355 -1.77 1.19 0.27
C GLN A 355 -1.65 1.81 1.67
N VAL A 356 -2.37 2.90 1.95
CA VAL A 356 -2.44 3.46 3.31
C VAL A 356 -3.04 2.46 4.29
N VAL A 357 -4.16 1.83 3.94
CA VAL A 357 -4.81 0.81 4.77
C VAL A 357 -3.90 -0.41 4.97
N GLU A 358 -3.28 -0.92 3.90
CA GLU A 358 -2.35 -2.06 3.97
C GLU A 358 -1.16 -1.74 4.89
N LEU A 359 -0.54 -0.57 4.73
CA LEU A 359 0.61 -0.18 5.53
C LEU A 359 0.24 0.06 7.00
N HIS A 360 -0.87 0.75 7.26
CA HIS A 360 -1.35 1.00 8.62
C HIS A 360 -1.79 -0.29 9.35
N SER A 361 -2.37 -1.26 8.64
CA SER A 361 -2.81 -2.52 9.26
C SER A 361 -1.72 -3.59 9.36
N SER A 362 -0.64 -3.46 8.60
CA SER A 362 0.49 -4.40 8.63
C SER A 362 1.36 -4.32 9.88
N VAL A 363 1.25 -3.22 10.63
CA VAL A 363 2.13 -2.94 11.77
C VAL A 363 1.52 -3.46 13.06
N GLU A 364 2.37 -4.08 13.86
CA GLU A 364 2.11 -4.36 15.26
C GLU A 364 2.58 -3.15 16.09
N TYR A 365 1.63 -2.35 16.55
CA TYR A 365 1.89 -1.13 17.31
C TYR A 365 2.05 -1.44 18.79
N VAL A 366 2.90 -0.70 19.47
CA VAL A 366 2.96 -0.72 20.94
C VAL A 366 2.18 0.48 21.47
N VAL A 367 1.46 0.30 22.58
CA VAL A 367 0.88 1.42 23.34
C VAL A 367 1.98 2.11 24.14
N TRP A 368 2.41 3.31 23.74
CA TRP A 368 3.50 4.02 24.40
C TRP A 368 3.08 4.64 25.72
N PHE A 369 1.89 5.25 25.75
CA PHE A 369 1.23 5.75 26.95
C PHE A 369 -0.25 6.01 26.64
N LEU A 370 -1.04 6.30 27.68
CA LEU A 370 -2.44 6.66 27.58
C LEU A 370 -2.61 8.09 28.09
N GLY A 371 -3.39 8.92 27.41
CA GLY A 371 -3.60 10.32 27.79
C GLY A 371 -4.41 11.08 26.74
N PHE A 372 -4.65 12.38 26.91
CA PHE A 372 -5.62 13.22 26.16
C PHE A 372 -7.10 12.99 26.57
N GLN A 373 -7.54 11.73 26.67
CA GLN A 373 -8.83 11.34 27.23
C GLN A 373 -8.70 10.01 27.99
N PRO A 374 -9.67 9.63 28.84
CA PRO A 374 -9.71 8.31 29.46
C PRO A 374 -9.57 7.21 28.41
N GLY A 375 -8.46 6.47 28.45
CA GLY A 375 -8.18 5.34 27.57
C GLY A 375 -7.71 5.66 26.15
N PHE A 376 -7.42 6.93 25.80
CA PHE A 376 -6.90 7.25 24.46
C PHE A 376 -5.44 6.78 24.33
N PRO A 377 -5.12 5.88 23.38
CA PRO A 377 -3.79 5.33 23.23
C PRO A 377 -2.93 6.12 22.24
N TYR A 378 -1.70 6.43 22.64
CA TYR A 378 -0.66 6.87 21.73
C TYR A 378 0.14 5.65 21.24
N LEU A 379 -0.10 5.26 19.99
CA LEU A 379 0.45 4.06 19.39
C LEU A 379 1.66 4.39 18.50
N GLY A 380 2.71 3.58 18.60
CA GLY A 380 3.91 3.74 17.79
C GLY A 380 4.68 2.43 17.60
N SER A 381 5.54 2.33 16.59
CA SER A 381 5.90 3.41 15.65
C SER A 381 5.07 3.35 14.36
N LEU A 382 4.45 4.46 13.97
CA LEU A 382 3.80 4.58 12.66
C LEU A 382 4.89 4.57 11.57
N PRO A 383 4.72 3.79 10.47
CA PRO A 383 5.64 3.82 9.34
C PRO A 383 5.88 5.23 8.84
N GLU A 384 7.13 5.58 8.57
CA GLU A 384 7.51 6.94 8.13
C GLU A 384 6.74 7.41 6.89
N GLN A 385 6.38 6.48 5.99
CA GLN A 385 5.60 6.82 4.80
C GLN A 385 4.20 7.33 5.12
N LEU A 386 3.65 7.06 6.31
CA LEU A 386 2.32 7.50 6.74
C LEU A 386 2.35 8.76 7.62
N HIS A 387 3.54 9.32 7.92
CA HIS A 387 3.65 10.50 8.77
C HIS A 387 2.92 11.68 8.13
N THR A 388 1.78 12.03 8.70
CA THR A 388 0.91 13.07 8.15
C THR A 388 0.59 14.08 9.25
N PRO A 389 0.86 15.38 9.06
CA PRO A 389 0.61 16.37 10.09
C PRO A 389 -0.87 16.44 10.46
N ARG A 390 -1.13 16.78 11.72
CA ARG A 390 -2.48 17.13 12.19
C ARG A 390 -3.06 18.28 11.36
N ARG A 391 -4.39 18.35 11.27
CA ARG A 391 -5.11 19.47 10.66
C ARG A 391 -4.71 20.78 11.35
N ALA A 392 -4.59 21.84 10.54
CA ALA A 392 -4.33 23.19 11.04
C ALA A 392 -5.47 23.68 11.95
N GLU A 393 -6.71 23.42 11.55
CA GLU A 393 -7.91 23.66 12.36
C GLU A 393 -8.50 22.33 12.84
N PRO A 394 -8.59 22.09 14.16
CA PRO A 394 -9.19 20.89 14.71
C PRO A 394 -10.70 20.86 14.47
N ARG A 395 -11.26 19.66 14.30
CA ARG A 395 -12.71 19.47 14.25
C ARG A 395 -13.31 19.82 15.61
N LEU A 396 -14.49 20.42 15.60
CA LEU A 396 -15.30 20.64 16.80
C LEU A 396 -15.77 19.33 17.43
N LEU A 397 -15.95 18.28 16.61
CA LEU A 397 -16.36 16.95 17.06
C LEU A 397 -15.71 15.86 16.21
N VAL A 398 -15.00 14.97 16.87
CA VAL A 398 -14.55 13.67 16.37
C VAL A 398 -15.40 12.60 17.07
N PRO A 399 -16.08 11.70 16.34
CA PRO A 399 -16.86 10.63 16.95
C PRO A 399 -16.03 9.65 17.79
N ALA A 400 -16.62 9.08 18.84
CA ALA A 400 -16.02 7.95 19.56
C ALA A 400 -15.78 6.76 18.61
N GLY A 401 -14.68 6.05 18.78
CA GLY A 401 -14.22 4.96 17.92
C GLY A 401 -13.41 5.42 16.69
N SER A 402 -13.25 6.73 16.46
CA SER A 402 -12.47 7.21 15.30
C SER A 402 -10.99 6.83 15.43
N VAL A 403 -10.40 6.29 14.37
CA VAL A 403 -8.99 5.97 14.24
C VAL A 403 -8.31 7.08 13.45
N GLY A 404 -7.22 7.64 13.96
CA GLY A 404 -6.57 8.79 13.32
C GLY A 404 -5.05 8.75 13.30
N ILE A 405 -4.47 9.61 12.47
CA ILE A 405 -3.02 9.87 12.37
C ILE A 405 -2.74 11.34 12.71
N GLY A 406 -1.69 11.56 13.52
CA GLY A 406 -1.20 12.89 13.89
C GLY A 406 0.33 12.93 13.95
N GLY A 407 0.97 13.34 12.87
CA GLY A 407 2.42 13.30 12.72
C GLY A 407 2.92 11.85 12.67
N PRO A 408 3.90 11.47 13.50
CA PRO A 408 4.46 10.11 13.54
C PRO A 408 3.65 9.11 14.38
N GLN A 409 2.40 9.42 14.72
CA GLN A 409 1.59 8.65 15.68
C GLN A 409 0.22 8.28 15.11
N THR A 410 -0.31 7.16 15.63
CA THR A 410 -1.71 6.75 15.46
C THR A 410 -2.35 6.42 16.81
N GLY A 411 -3.67 6.24 16.82
CA GLY A 411 -4.49 6.25 18.03
C GLY A 411 -5.98 6.19 17.72
N VAL A 412 -6.76 5.92 18.76
CA VAL A 412 -8.21 5.72 18.67
C VAL A 412 -8.90 6.61 19.69
N TYR A 413 -9.84 7.43 19.23
CA TYR A 413 -10.65 8.29 20.09
C TYR A 413 -11.66 7.44 20.89
N PRO A 414 -11.52 7.29 22.22
CA PRO A 414 -12.42 6.44 23.00
C PRO A 414 -13.77 7.11 23.25
N LEU A 415 -13.81 8.45 23.22
CA LEU A 415 -14.99 9.28 23.47
C LEU A 415 -15.09 10.38 22.40
N ALA A 416 -16.28 10.96 22.25
CA ALA A 416 -16.49 12.05 21.30
C ALA A 416 -15.88 13.36 21.84
N THR A 417 -15.08 14.05 21.02
CA THR A 417 -14.30 15.23 21.46
C THR A 417 -13.77 16.06 20.29
N PRO A 418 -13.41 17.34 20.49
CA PRO A 418 -12.65 18.07 19.48
C PRO A 418 -11.30 17.41 19.18
N GLY A 419 -10.88 17.39 17.92
CA GLY A 419 -9.65 16.69 17.52
C GLY A 419 -9.10 17.13 16.18
N GLY A 420 -7.77 17.25 16.10
CA GLY A 420 -7.06 17.67 14.89
C GLY A 420 -6.43 16.54 14.08
N TRP A 421 -6.57 15.29 14.48
CA TRP A 421 -5.95 14.18 13.75
C TRP A 421 -6.71 13.88 12.45
N GLN A 422 -5.98 13.35 11.47
CA GLN A 422 -6.56 12.89 10.20
C GLN A 422 -7.28 11.57 10.46
N LEU A 423 -8.61 11.54 10.26
CA LEU A 423 -9.44 10.37 10.53
C LEU A 423 -9.43 9.43 9.33
N ILE A 424 -8.90 8.23 9.52
CA ILE A 424 -8.70 7.24 8.44
C ILE A 424 -9.65 6.04 8.54
N GLY A 425 -10.30 5.85 9.68
CA GLY A 425 -11.26 4.77 9.87
C GLY A 425 -11.97 4.85 11.22
N HIS A 426 -12.82 3.88 11.49
CA HIS A 426 -13.63 3.81 12.70
C HIS A 426 -13.70 2.38 13.25
N THR A 427 -13.66 2.24 14.58
CA THR A 427 -13.91 0.98 15.29
C THR A 427 -15.17 1.04 16.13
N SER A 428 -15.95 -0.04 16.13
CA SER A 428 -17.06 -0.22 17.06
C SER A 428 -16.62 -0.76 18.43
N LEU A 429 -15.34 -1.09 18.61
CA LEU A 429 -14.81 -1.58 19.86
C LEU A 429 -14.75 -0.44 20.89
N SER A 430 -15.41 -0.60 22.03
CA SER A 430 -15.33 0.40 23.11
C SER A 430 -14.02 0.25 23.89
N LEU A 431 -13.17 1.28 23.77
CA LEU A 431 -11.88 1.38 24.47
C LEU A 431 -12.01 1.88 25.91
N PHE A 432 -13.10 2.59 26.22
CA PHE A 432 -13.38 3.10 27.56
C PHE A 432 -14.84 2.86 27.93
N ASP A 433 -15.06 2.17 29.03
CA ASP A 433 -16.38 1.86 29.58
C ASP A 433 -16.30 1.87 31.11
N PRO A 434 -16.81 2.92 31.79
CA PRO A 434 -16.70 3.05 33.24
C PRO A 434 -17.47 1.98 34.02
N ALA A 435 -18.31 1.17 33.36
CA ALA A 435 -19.04 0.08 33.99
C ALA A 435 -18.26 -1.25 34.02
N ARG A 436 -17.11 -1.36 33.35
CA ARG A 436 -16.25 -2.56 33.37
C ARG A 436 -15.34 -2.56 34.60
N ASP A 437 -15.01 -3.76 35.09
CA ASP A 437 -14.01 -3.95 36.16
C ASP A 437 -12.66 -3.33 35.80
N GLU A 438 -12.29 -3.38 34.51
CA GLU A 438 -11.21 -2.61 33.91
C GLU A 438 -11.78 -1.59 32.92
N PRO A 439 -11.97 -0.32 33.34
CA PRO A 439 -12.64 0.66 32.51
C PRO A 439 -11.93 0.99 31.19
N ILE A 440 -10.61 0.79 31.15
CA ILE A 440 -9.77 1.06 29.98
C ILE A 440 -9.31 -0.27 29.38
N LEU A 441 -9.60 -0.47 28.10
CA LEU A 441 -9.25 -1.71 27.40
C LEU A 441 -7.73 -1.92 27.26
N LEU A 442 -7.01 -0.87 26.87
CA LEU A 442 -5.59 -0.91 26.54
C LEU A 442 -4.73 -0.46 27.73
N ARG A 443 -3.49 -0.97 27.82
CA ARG A 443 -2.49 -0.58 28.82
C ARG A 443 -1.17 -0.21 28.13
N PRO A 444 -0.35 0.67 28.72
CA PRO A 444 1.01 0.89 28.23
C PRO A 444 1.78 -0.43 28.11
N GLY A 445 2.42 -0.66 26.97
CA GLY A 445 3.12 -1.90 26.65
C GLY A 445 2.29 -2.98 25.96
N ASP A 446 0.96 -2.85 25.89
CA ASP A 446 0.15 -3.74 25.05
C ASP A 446 0.56 -3.60 23.58
N SER A 447 0.56 -4.74 22.89
CA SER A 447 0.73 -4.83 21.45
C SER A 447 -0.64 -4.79 20.77
N VAL A 448 -0.78 -3.94 19.76
CA VAL A 448 -2.04 -3.65 19.09
C VAL A 448 -1.88 -3.80 17.58
N ARG A 449 -2.78 -4.55 16.95
CA ARG A 449 -2.89 -4.61 15.49
C ARG A 449 -4.27 -4.16 15.04
N PHE A 450 -4.31 -3.25 14.06
CA PHE A 450 -5.56 -2.88 13.42
C PHE A 450 -5.92 -3.90 12.34
N VAL A 451 -7.16 -4.38 12.38
CA VAL A 451 -7.66 -5.38 11.44
C VAL A 451 -8.71 -4.73 10.54
N PRO A 452 -8.40 -4.49 9.25
CA PRO A 452 -9.35 -3.90 8.32
C PRO A 452 -10.63 -4.73 8.23
N GLN A 453 -11.75 -4.09 8.50
CA GLN A 453 -13.09 -4.61 8.31
C GLN A 453 -13.73 -3.90 7.12
N LYS A 454 -14.58 -4.63 6.39
CA LYS A 454 -15.50 -3.99 5.45
C LYS A 454 -16.66 -3.41 6.24
N GLU A 455 -17.10 -2.21 5.87
CA GLU A 455 -18.33 -1.59 6.36
C GLU A 455 -19.48 -2.62 6.23
N GLY A 456 -20.02 -3.07 7.35
CA GLY A 456 -21.11 -4.07 7.40
C GLY A 456 -22.45 -3.39 7.20
N ASP A 457 -23.45 -4.01 6.58
CA ASP A 457 -23.68 -5.39 6.16
C ASP A 457 -23.60 -5.69 4.63
N GLY A 458 -22.58 -6.45 4.24
CA GLY A 458 -22.70 -7.42 3.13
C GLY A 458 -22.68 -8.85 3.66
N GLY A 459 -22.92 -8.99 4.97
CA GLY A 459 -22.53 -10.13 5.78
C GLY A 459 -21.69 -9.73 7.00
N ARG A 460 -21.21 -10.75 7.73
CA ARG A 460 -20.41 -10.73 8.96
C ARG A 460 -18.98 -11.18 8.63
N HIS A 461 -18.10 -10.23 8.41
CA HIS A 461 -16.73 -10.47 7.95
C HIS A 461 -15.75 -10.57 9.13
N GLY A 462 -14.57 -11.18 8.92
CA GLY A 462 -13.51 -11.23 9.93
C GLY A 462 -13.62 -12.31 11.00
N PHE A 463 -14.66 -13.16 10.99
CA PHE A 463 -14.88 -14.19 12.03
C PHE A 463 -14.90 -15.64 11.51
N ARG A 464 -14.54 -15.88 10.24
CA ARG A 464 -14.57 -17.24 9.66
C ARG A 464 -13.62 -18.21 10.33
N GLN A 465 -12.48 -17.72 10.82
CA GLN A 465 -11.52 -18.49 11.62
C GLN A 465 -12.11 -19.01 12.93
N SER A 466 -13.18 -18.37 13.43
CA SER A 466 -13.90 -18.77 14.64
C SER A 466 -15.17 -19.58 14.36
N GLY A 467 -15.34 -20.07 13.12
CA GLY A 467 -16.50 -20.89 12.73
C GLY A 467 -17.76 -20.10 12.36
N ILE A 468 -17.70 -18.77 12.32
CA ILE A 468 -18.86 -17.93 12.01
C ILE A 468 -19.03 -17.73 10.51
N SER A 469 -20.20 -18.08 9.97
CA SER A 469 -20.58 -17.84 8.59
C SER A 469 -20.76 -16.35 8.32
N HIS A 470 -20.38 -15.90 7.12
CA HIS A 470 -20.55 -14.47 6.81
C HIS A 470 -22.00 -14.10 6.52
N CYS A 471 -22.88 -15.02 6.10
CA CYS A 471 -24.28 -14.71 5.82
C CYS A 471 -24.46 -13.52 4.85
N GLY A 472 -25.42 -12.62 5.07
CA GLY A 472 -25.71 -11.49 4.18
C GLY A 472 -26.55 -11.88 2.97
N ALA A 473 -26.80 -10.94 2.06
CA ALA A 473 -27.64 -11.18 0.90
C ALA A 473 -27.03 -12.22 -0.06
N LEU A 474 -27.85 -13.15 -0.56
CA LEU A 474 -27.41 -14.09 -1.61
C LEU A 474 -27.26 -13.41 -2.98
N ASP A 475 -28.10 -12.42 -3.28
CA ASP A 475 -27.96 -11.53 -4.44
C ASP A 475 -27.46 -10.16 -3.98
N MET A 476 -26.16 -10.07 -3.70
CA MET A 476 -25.51 -8.83 -3.24
C MET A 476 -25.72 -7.64 -4.20
N PRO A 477 -25.67 -7.77 -5.53
CA PRO A 477 -26.02 -6.68 -6.43
C PRO A 477 -27.45 -6.16 -6.22
N ALA A 478 -28.44 -7.05 -6.06
CA ALA A 478 -29.82 -6.63 -5.80
C ALA A 478 -29.95 -5.84 -4.48
N LEU A 479 -29.35 -6.34 -3.38
CA LEU A 479 -29.29 -5.63 -2.09
C LEU A 479 -28.71 -4.21 -2.26
N ARG A 480 -27.52 -4.13 -2.87
CA ARG A 480 -26.80 -2.87 -3.05
C ARG A 480 -27.60 -1.87 -3.88
N ILE A 481 -28.21 -2.31 -4.97
CA ILE A 481 -29.05 -1.44 -5.80
C ILE A 481 -30.24 -0.90 -5.01
N ALA A 482 -30.90 -1.74 -4.19
CA ALA A 482 -32.03 -1.29 -3.37
C ALA A 482 -31.62 -0.21 -2.38
N ASN A 483 -30.50 -0.41 -1.67
CA ASN A 483 -29.97 0.56 -0.72
C ASN A 483 -29.54 1.88 -1.38
N LEU A 484 -28.81 1.78 -2.50
CA LEU A 484 -28.37 2.96 -3.26
C LEU A 484 -29.55 3.78 -3.76
N LEU A 485 -30.63 3.14 -4.21
CA LEU A 485 -31.83 3.82 -4.67
C LEU A 485 -32.45 4.70 -3.58
N VAL A 486 -32.45 4.26 -2.33
CA VAL A 486 -33.00 4.99 -1.16
C VAL A 486 -31.97 5.83 -0.41
N GLY A 487 -30.75 5.97 -0.93
CA GLY A 487 -29.69 6.80 -0.33
C GLY A 487 -29.01 6.20 0.89
N ASN A 488 -29.17 4.91 1.15
CA ASN A 488 -28.43 4.25 2.21
C ASN A 488 -26.99 3.93 1.75
N ASP A 489 -26.14 3.56 2.70
CA ASP A 489 -24.93 2.80 2.35
C ASP A 489 -25.32 1.53 1.58
N ALA A 490 -24.51 1.14 0.58
CA ALA A 490 -24.83 0.02 -0.30
C ALA A 490 -25.04 -1.30 0.48
N ASN A 491 -24.38 -1.42 1.63
CA ASN A 491 -24.42 -2.56 2.53
C ASN A 491 -25.32 -2.27 3.76
N ALA A 492 -26.33 -1.41 3.66
CA ALA A 492 -27.23 -1.17 4.80
C ALA A 492 -28.25 -2.31 4.98
N PRO A 493 -28.74 -2.53 6.21
CA PRO A 493 -29.68 -3.62 6.49
C PRO A 493 -30.98 -3.45 5.68
N ALA A 494 -31.33 -4.48 4.92
CA ALA A 494 -32.55 -4.57 4.13
C ALA A 494 -33.17 -5.98 4.22
N LEU A 495 -34.44 -6.12 3.85
CA LEU A 495 -35.11 -7.43 3.89
C LEU A 495 -34.78 -8.27 2.66
N GLU A 496 -34.30 -9.49 2.86
CA GLU A 496 -34.28 -10.54 1.82
C GLU A 496 -35.57 -11.38 1.90
N ILE A 497 -36.25 -11.54 0.77
CA ILE A 497 -37.58 -12.16 0.68
C ILE A 497 -37.50 -13.32 -0.32
N THR A 498 -37.69 -14.55 0.17
CA THR A 498 -37.66 -15.75 -0.69
C THR A 498 -39.08 -16.10 -1.16
N LEU A 499 -39.29 -16.17 -2.48
CA LEU A 499 -40.57 -16.48 -3.14
C LEU A 499 -41.71 -15.47 -2.86
N GLY A 500 -41.36 -14.22 -2.56
CA GLY A 500 -42.33 -13.14 -2.34
C GLY A 500 -43.24 -13.43 -1.16
N GLN A 501 -44.56 -13.29 -1.35
CA GLN A 501 -45.60 -13.55 -0.34
C GLN A 501 -45.39 -12.76 0.96
N LEU A 502 -45.06 -11.48 0.82
CA LEU A 502 -44.83 -10.55 1.92
C LEU A 502 -45.89 -9.46 1.90
N THR A 503 -46.43 -9.13 3.07
CA THR A 503 -47.22 -7.92 3.29
C THR A 503 -46.57 -7.11 4.40
N VAL A 504 -46.24 -5.84 4.15
CA VAL A 504 -45.75 -4.91 5.17
C VAL A 504 -46.60 -3.65 5.18
N GLU A 505 -46.83 -3.09 6.36
CA GLU A 505 -47.49 -1.79 6.55
C GLU A 505 -46.43 -0.77 6.98
N PHE A 506 -46.39 0.38 6.32
CA PHE A 506 -45.45 1.46 6.66
C PHE A 506 -46.04 2.34 7.76
N GLU A 507 -45.30 2.57 8.85
CA GLU A 507 -45.76 3.43 9.95
C GLU A 507 -45.26 4.88 9.84
N THR A 508 -44.31 5.12 8.95
CA THR A 508 -43.67 6.42 8.72
C THR A 508 -43.64 6.77 7.24
N ASP A 509 -43.68 8.06 6.94
CA ASP A 509 -43.45 8.59 5.60
C ASP A 509 -41.97 8.43 5.21
N GLY A 510 -41.70 8.16 3.92
CA GLY A 510 -40.33 8.09 3.43
C GLY A 510 -40.23 7.55 2.01
N TRP A 511 -39.14 6.83 1.75
CA TRP A 511 -38.86 6.21 0.45
C TRP A 511 -38.47 4.74 0.64
N PHE A 512 -38.85 3.90 -0.30
CA PHE A 512 -38.47 2.49 -0.37
C PHE A 512 -38.01 2.11 -1.77
N ALA A 513 -37.35 0.96 -1.89
CA ALA A 513 -36.99 0.37 -3.17
C ALA A 513 -37.12 -1.15 -3.11
N LEU A 514 -37.57 -1.72 -4.22
CA LEU A 514 -37.62 -3.17 -4.46
C LEU A 514 -36.61 -3.55 -5.54
N THR A 515 -35.87 -4.63 -5.34
CA THR A 515 -34.97 -5.22 -6.35
C THR A 515 -35.02 -6.75 -6.31
N GLY A 516 -34.26 -7.41 -7.21
CA GLY A 516 -34.27 -8.87 -7.31
C GLY A 516 -35.50 -9.36 -8.08
N ALA A 517 -36.01 -10.54 -7.74
CA ALA A 517 -37.16 -11.15 -8.40
C ALA A 517 -38.38 -10.22 -8.42
N GLY A 518 -39.02 -10.08 -9.58
CA GLY A 518 -40.25 -9.32 -9.76
C GLY A 518 -41.45 -10.07 -9.19
N CYS A 519 -42.03 -9.54 -8.11
CA CYS A 519 -43.10 -10.18 -7.34
C CYS A 519 -44.49 -9.54 -7.54
N GLU A 520 -44.74 -8.91 -8.69
CA GLU A 520 -46.02 -8.22 -9.00
C GLU A 520 -46.48 -7.30 -7.85
N ALA A 521 -45.53 -6.53 -7.31
CA ALA A 521 -45.73 -5.79 -6.06
C ALA A 521 -46.80 -4.70 -6.21
N ARG A 522 -47.59 -4.50 -5.16
CA ARG A 522 -48.60 -3.44 -5.07
C ARG A 522 -48.46 -2.64 -3.79
N LEU A 523 -48.47 -1.31 -3.93
CA LEU A 523 -48.60 -0.38 -2.82
C LEU A 523 -50.06 0.09 -2.79
N ASP A 524 -50.82 -0.43 -1.83
CA ASP A 524 -52.29 -0.41 -1.83
C ASP A 524 -52.85 -0.88 -3.19
N ASP A 525 -53.53 0.02 -3.93
CA ASP A 525 -54.15 -0.29 -5.21
C ASP A 525 -53.19 -0.16 -6.41
N ASN A 526 -52.00 0.44 -6.22
CA ASN A 526 -51.08 0.78 -7.30
C ASN A 526 -50.02 -0.30 -7.50
N ALA A 527 -49.83 -0.72 -8.76
CA ALA A 527 -48.72 -1.60 -9.11
C ALA A 527 -47.39 -0.84 -9.03
N VAL A 528 -46.37 -1.48 -8.45
CA VAL A 528 -45.01 -0.94 -8.33
C VAL A 528 -43.99 -1.94 -8.87
N TRP A 529 -42.91 -1.44 -9.47
CA TRP A 529 -41.89 -2.26 -10.12
C TRP A 529 -40.53 -2.18 -9.43
N THR A 530 -39.75 -3.25 -9.60
CA THR A 530 -38.37 -3.34 -9.09
C THR A 530 -37.42 -2.39 -9.81
N GLY A 531 -36.34 -1.96 -9.15
CA GLY A 531 -35.30 -1.08 -9.71
C GLY A 531 -35.64 0.41 -9.62
N TRP A 532 -36.58 0.79 -8.75
CA TRP A 532 -37.03 2.17 -8.57
C TRP A 532 -36.98 2.60 -7.10
N ARG A 533 -36.59 3.85 -6.86
CA ARG A 533 -36.89 4.56 -5.62
C ARG A 533 -38.33 5.04 -5.69
N LEU A 534 -39.15 4.64 -4.72
CA LEU A 534 -40.59 4.91 -4.68
C LEU A 534 -40.98 5.56 -3.35
N PRO A 535 -41.91 6.52 -3.34
CA PRO A 535 -42.38 7.14 -2.11
C PRO A 535 -43.31 6.18 -1.34
N MET A 536 -43.26 6.24 -0.01
CA MET A 536 -44.20 5.57 0.89
C MET A 536 -44.81 6.55 1.87
N LYS A 537 -46.09 6.36 2.21
CA LYS A 537 -46.81 7.10 3.24
C LYS A 537 -47.18 6.21 4.42
N ALA A 538 -47.23 6.79 5.61
CA ALA A 538 -47.72 6.11 6.79
C ALA A 538 -49.14 5.56 6.58
N GLY A 539 -49.37 4.31 6.97
CA GLY A 539 -50.60 3.54 6.80
C GLY A 539 -50.71 2.75 5.48
N GLN A 540 -49.82 2.97 4.51
CA GLN A 540 -49.86 2.22 3.25
C GLN A 540 -49.33 0.80 3.41
N ARG A 541 -49.91 -0.13 2.63
CA ARG A 541 -49.51 -1.54 2.62
C ARG A 541 -48.83 -1.94 1.32
N LEU A 542 -47.61 -2.46 1.43
CA LEU A 542 -46.89 -3.07 0.32
C LEU A 542 -47.12 -4.58 0.34
N THR A 543 -47.67 -5.11 -0.75
CA THR A 543 -47.93 -6.54 -0.95
C THR A 543 -47.11 -7.10 -2.11
N LEU A 544 -46.40 -8.21 -1.86
CA LEU A 544 -45.64 -8.96 -2.85
C LEU A 544 -46.27 -10.34 -3.05
N LYS A 545 -46.50 -10.72 -4.30
CA LYS A 545 -46.97 -12.06 -4.67
C LYS A 545 -45.79 -13.01 -4.93
N ARG A 546 -46.10 -14.27 -5.20
CA ARG A 546 -45.10 -15.25 -5.65
C ARG A 546 -44.56 -14.84 -7.03
N PRO A 547 -43.23 -14.79 -7.25
CA PRO A 547 -42.66 -14.43 -8.54
C PRO A 547 -42.82 -15.55 -9.57
N GLN A 548 -42.97 -15.17 -10.85
CA GLN A 548 -42.92 -16.10 -11.98
C GLN A 548 -41.48 -16.43 -12.42
N HIS A 549 -40.55 -15.48 -12.22
CA HIS A 549 -39.13 -15.59 -12.56
C HIS A 549 -38.29 -15.10 -11.39
N GLY A 550 -37.15 -15.76 -11.14
CA GLY A 550 -36.32 -15.46 -9.97
C GLY A 550 -36.82 -16.13 -8.69
N MET A 551 -36.07 -15.95 -7.60
CA MET A 551 -36.38 -16.55 -6.30
C MET A 551 -36.37 -15.53 -5.16
N ARG A 552 -35.48 -14.54 -5.19
CA ARG A 552 -35.23 -13.64 -4.05
C ARG A 552 -35.45 -12.19 -4.43
N SER A 553 -36.25 -11.49 -3.65
CA SER A 553 -36.47 -10.05 -3.74
C SER A 553 -35.85 -9.34 -2.54
N TYR A 554 -35.51 -8.06 -2.69
CA TYR A 554 -34.97 -7.25 -1.61
C TYR A 554 -35.80 -5.98 -1.44
N LEU A 555 -36.08 -5.61 -0.18
CA LEU A 555 -36.80 -4.40 0.19
C LEU A 555 -35.92 -3.54 1.09
N ALA A 556 -35.50 -2.38 0.57
CA ALA A 556 -34.79 -1.36 1.33
C ALA A 556 -35.70 -0.16 1.61
N VAL A 557 -35.49 0.48 2.75
CA VAL A 557 -36.18 1.71 3.16
C VAL A 557 -35.14 2.79 3.48
N ALA A 558 -35.44 4.04 3.17
CA ALA A 558 -34.55 5.17 3.45
C ALA A 558 -34.25 5.27 4.96
N GLY A 559 -32.97 5.32 5.31
CA GLY A 559 -32.48 5.24 6.69
C GLY A 559 -32.03 3.85 7.13
N GLY A 560 -32.40 2.80 6.39
CA GLY A 560 -32.07 1.40 6.70
C GLY A 560 -32.93 0.81 7.81
N ILE A 561 -32.85 -0.51 8.01
CA ILE A 561 -33.53 -1.21 9.11
C ILE A 561 -32.66 -1.17 10.36
N ASP A 562 -33.16 -0.57 11.44
CA ASP A 562 -32.38 -0.28 12.65
C ASP A 562 -32.39 -1.45 13.64
N VAL A 563 -31.67 -2.52 13.29
CA VAL A 563 -31.47 -3.68 14.16
C VAL A 563 -30.06 -3.68 14.76
N PRO A 564 -29.87 -4.20 15.99
CA PRO A 564 -28.55 -4.21 16.62
C PRO A 564 -27.51 -4.97 15.80
N PRO A 565 -26.34 -4.37 15.51
CA PRO A 565 -25.26 -5.09 14.84
C PRO A 565 -24.66 -6.13 15.80
N VAL A 566 -24.68 -7.41 15.39
CA VAL A 566 -24.06 -8.51 16.14
C VAL A 566 -22.77 -8.90 15.44
N MET A 567 -21.63 -8.70 16.12
CA MET A 567 -20.29 -8.87 15.54
C MET A 567 -20.10 -8.04 14.25
N GLY A 568 -20.44 -6.75 14.31
CA GLY A 568 -20.28 -5.82 13.18
C GLY A 568 -21.24 -6.05 12.00
N SER A 569 -22.29 -6.86 12.17
CA SER A 569 -23.24 -7.15 11.10
C SER A 569 -24.66 -7.36 11.59
N CYS A 570 -25.62 -6.83 10.83
CA CYS A 570 -27.04 -7.04 11.04
C CYS A 570 -27.58 -8.29 10.32
N SER A 571 -26.73 -9.04 9.61
CA SER A 571 -27.14 -10.25 8.89
C SER A 571 -27.59 -11.36 9.84
N THR A 572 -28.77 -11.92 9.60
CA THR A 572 -29.31 -13.08 10.31
C THR A 572 -28.52 -14.34 9.96
N ASP A 573 -27.98 -15.02 10.97
CA ASP A 573 -27.47 -16.38 10.88
C ASP A 573 -28.46 -17.32 11.57
N LEU A 574 -29.25 -18.06 10.77
CA LEU A 574 -30.28 -18.96 11.29
C LEU A 574 -29.72 -20.20 11.97
N ASN A 575 -28.51 -20.61 11.61
CA ASN A 575 -27.89 -21.81 12.17
C ASN A 575 -27.34 -21.52 13.58
N VAL A 576 -26.83 -20.31 13.78
CA VAL A 576 -26.29 -19.86 15.07
C VAL A 576 -27.36 -19.16 15.94
N GLY A 577 -28.38 -18.57 15.33
CA GLY A 577 -29.44 -17.83 16.03
C GLY A 577 -29.01 -16.41 16.42
N ILE A 578 -28.34 -15.68 15.54
CA ILE A 578 -27.82 -14.31 15.79
C ILE A 578 -28.12 -13.34 14.64
N GLY A 579 -28.11 -12.04 14.94
CA GLY A 579 -28.29 -10.95 13.96
C GLY A 579 -29.74 -10.76 13.46
N GLY A 580 -29.99 -9.68 12.73
CA GLY A 580 -31.34 -9.29 12.32
C GLY A 580 -32.28 -9.08 13.51
N LEU A 581 -33.53 -9.50 13.39
CA LEU A 581 -34.48 -9.53 14.49
C LEU A 581 -34.32 -10.85 15.27
N GLU A 582 -33.60 -10.81 16.39
CA GLU A 582 -33.43 -11.95 17.32
C GLU A 582 -32.82 -13.22 16.69
N GLY A 583 -32.10 -13.12 15.57
CA GLY A 583 -31.46 -14.28 14.93
C GLY A 583 -32.40 -15.25 14.21
N ARG A 584 -33.63 -14.83 13.90
CA ARG A 584 -34.68 -15.71 13.33
C ARG A 584 -35.30 -15.15 12.05
N LEU A 585 -36.14 -15.98 11.43
CA LEU A 585 -37.06 -15.54 10.38
C LEU A 585 -38.10 -14.57 10.96
N LEU A 586 -38.52 -13.60 10.14
CA LEU A 586 -39.65 -12.74 10.47
C LEU A 586 -40.95 -13.55 10.51
N LYS A 587 -41.86 -13.15 11.40
CA LYS A 587 -43.19 -13.73 11.56
C LYS A 587 -44.26 -12.63 11.53
N ASP A 588 -45.49 -13.03 11.30
CA ASP A 588 -46.64 -12.14 11.33
C ASP A 588 -46.70 -11.37 12.66
N GLY A 589 -46.84 -10.05 12.56
CA GLY A 589 -46.90 -9.14 13.70
C GLY A 589 -45.56 -8.55 14.17
N ASP A 590 -44.42 -8.98 13.61
CA ASP A 590 -43.14 -8.32 13.87
C ASP A 590 -43.15 -6.86 13.37
N ARG A 591 -42.50 -5.97 14.12
CA ARG A 591 -42.28 -4.57 13.76
C ARG A 591 -40.78 -4.31 13.69
N LEU A 592 -40.34 -3.70 12.59
CA LEU A 592 -38.93 -3.39 12.35
C LEU A 592 -38.73 -1.88 12.44
N PRO A 593 -37.91 -1.38 13.37
CA PRO A 593 -37.59 0.05 13.44
C PRO A 593 -36.79 0.46 12.19
N ILE A 594 -37.01 1.69 11.74
CA ILE A 594 -36.33 2.29 10.59
C ILE A 594 -35.39 3.38 11.10
N GLY A 595 -34.16 3.40 10.60
CA GLY A 595 -33.16 4.41 10.93
C GLY A 595 -33.50 5.78 10.37
N LYS A 596 -32.73 6.80 10.75
CA LYS A 596 -32.93 8.17 10.24
C LYS A 596 -32.27 8.33 8.87
N SER A 597 -33.06 8.64 7.84
CA SER A 597 -32.52 9.00 6.52
C SER A 597 -31.62 10.22 6.60
N LYS A 598 -30.50 10.19 5.85
CA LYS A 598 -29.58 11.32 5.66
C LYS A 598 -29.93 12.16 4.43
N HIS A 599 -30.84 11.67 3.58
CA HIS A 599 -31.17 12.27 2.30
C HIS A 599 -32.66 12.60 2.23
N ASP A 600 -32.96 13.81 1.76
CA ASP A 600 -34.31 14.24 1.37
C ASP A 600 -34.44 14.16 -0.15
N PHE A 601 -35.11 13.11 -0.63
CA PHE A 601 -35.43 12.97 -2.05
C PHE A 601 -36.75 13.68 -2.38
N MET A 602 -36.82 14.25 -3.58
CA MET A 602 -38.01 14.92 -4.11
C MET A 602 -38.73 14.09 -5.19
N GLU A 603 -38.03 13.16 -5.83
CA GLU A 603 -38.53 12.42 -7.00
C GLU A 603 -38.13 10.94 -6.99
N ALA A 604 -38.98 10.15 -7.66
CA ALA A 604 -38.70 8.76 -7.99
C ALA A 604 -37.63 8.69 -9.09
N GLN A 605 -36.68 7.77 -8.96
CA GLN A 605 -35.65 7.49 -9.97
C GLN A 605 -35.50 5.99 -10.16
N GLY A 606 -35.27 5.58 -11.41
CA GLY A 606 -35.12 4.19 -11.80
C GLY A 606 -33.69 3.90 -12.26
N VAL A 607 -33.20 2.70 -11.96
CA VAL A 607 -31.90 2.19 -12.42
C VAL A 607 -32.06 0.83 -13.09
N LYS A 608 -31.17 0.53 -14.03
CA LYS A 608 -31.14 -0.77 -14.68
C LYS A 608 -30.61 -1.81 -13.70
N GLN A 609 -31.36 -2.90 -13.51
CA GLN A 609 -30.90 -4.06 -12.75
C GLN A 609 -30.06 -4.99 -13.62
N LEU A 610 -29.23 -5.82 -12.98
CA LEU A 610 -28.47 -6.87 -13.67
C LEU A 610 -29.39 -8.02 -14.10
N LEU A 611 -29.16 -8.55 -15.30
CA LEU A 611 -29.88 -9.71 -15.81
C LEU A 611 -29.35 -10.98 -15.16
N TRP A 612 -30.25 -11.90 -14.79
CA TRP A 612 -29.85 -13.22 -14.31
C TRP A 612 -29.89 -14.27 -15.44
N GLY A 613 -29.07 -15.31 -15.31
CA GLY A 613 -29.04 -16.44 -16.23
C GLY A 613 -28.64 -17.72 -15.52
N ASN A 614 -28.68 -18.83 -16.25
CA ASN A 614 -28.31 -20.15 -15.73
C ASN A 614 -26.90 -20.61 -16.16
N ARG A 615 -26.11 -19.72 -16.78
CA ARG A 615 -24.74 -19.99 -17.21
C ARG A 615 -23.78 -19.35 -16.22
N ILE A 616 -23.02 -20.17 -15.52
CA ILE A 616 -22.22 -19.76 -14.36
C ILE A 616 -20.74 -20.04 -14.64
N ARG A 617 -19.91 -19.00 -14.61
CA ARG A 617 -18.46 -19.14 -14.74
C ARG A 617 -17.87 -19.69 -13.46
N ALA A 618 -17.02 -20.70 -13.59
CA ALA A 618 -16.28 -21.27 -12.47
C ALA A 618 -14.83 -21.54 -12.85
N LEU A 619 -13.95 -21.41 -11.87
CA LEU A 619 -12.55 -21.80 -11.95
C LEU A 619 -12.40 -23.28 -11.55
N PRO A 620 -11.51 -24.05 -12.19
CA PRO A 620 -11.12 -25.36 -11.69
C PRO A 620 -10.62 -25.27 -10.24
N GLY A 621 -11.06 -26.21 -9.41
CA GLY A 621 -10.70 -26.26 -7.99
C GLY A 621 -9.40 -27.04 -7.74
N PRO A 622 -8.87 -27.02 -6.51
CA PRO A 622 -7.61 -27.68 -6.17
C PRO A 622 -7.60 -29.19 -6.44
N GLU A 623 -8.75 -29.85 -6.27
CA GLU A 623 -8.90 -31.30 -6.52
C GLU A 623 -9.42 -31.61 -7.93
N TYR A 624 -9.47 -30.65 -8.86
CA TYR A 624 -10.01 -30.88 -10.21
C TYR A 624 -9.33 -32.05 -10.95
N HIS A 625 -8.01 -32.16 -10.81
CA HIS A 625 -7.20 -33.22 -11.42
C HIS A 625 -7.46 -34.62 -10.84
N GLU A 626 -8.12 -34.69 -9.69
CA GLU A 626 -8.50 -35.96 -9.05
C GLU A 626 -9.77 -36.56 -9.63
N PHE A 627 -10.44 -35.89 -10.56
CA PHE A 627 -11.60 -36.43 -11.25
C PHE A 627 -11.18 -36.99 -12.61
N ASP A 628 -11.80 -38.09 -13.03
CA ASP A 628 -11.50 -38.65 -14.36
C ASP A 628 -11.92 -37.68 -15.48
N ARG A 629 -11.41 -37.90 -16.68
CA ARG A 629 -11.63 -36.99 -17.82
C ARG A 629 -13.11 -36.87 -18.19
N ALA A 630 -13.88 -37.96 -18.05
CA ALA A 630 -15.32 -37.94 -18.31
C ALA A 630 -16.06 -37.06 -17.30
N SER A 631 -15.68 -37.09 -16.02
CA SER A 631 -16.23 -36.26 -14.95
C SER A 631 -15.85 -34.79 -15.11
N GLN A 632 -14.59 -34.53 -15.49
CA GLN A 632 -14.10 -33.20 -15.83
C GLN A 632 -14.89 -32.58 -16.99
N ASP A 633 -15.09 -33.33 -18.08
CA ASP A 633 -15.89 -32.87 -19.22
C ASP A 633 -17.37 -32.72 -18.87
N ALA A 634 -17.93 -33.66 -18.10
CA ALA A 634 -19.32 -33.62 -17.65
C ALA A 634 -19.62 -32.37 -16.81
N PHE A 635 -18.70 -31.99 -15.92
CA PHE A 635 -18.86 -30.80 -15.10
C PHE A 635 -19.09 -29.53 -15.94
N TRP A 636 -18.36 -29.39 -17.05
CA TRP A 636 -18.44 -28.22 -17.94
C TRP A 636 -19.49 -28.30 -19.03
N ARG A 637 -19.80 -29.51 -19.52
CA ARG A 637 -20.66 -29.70 -20.70
C ARG A 637 -22.09 -30.07 -20.36
N SER A 638 -22.31 -30.75 -19.23
CA SER A 638 -23.63 -31.24 -18.84
C SER A 638 -24.42 -30.19 -18.03
N PRO A 639 -25.75 -30.15 -18.17
CA PRO A 639 -26.60 -29.39 -17.27
C PRO A 639 -26.69 -30.05 -15.90
N TRP A 640 -26.77 -29.23 -14.85
CA TRP A 640 -26.92 -29.65 -13.45
C TRP A 640 -28.25 -29.15 -12.89
N GLN A 641 -29.15 -30.05 -12.49
CA GLN A 641 -30.45 -29.66 -11.98
C GLN A 641 -30.38 -29.23 -10.51
N LEU A 642 -30.97 -28.09 -10.17
CA LEU A 642 -30.99 -27.61 -8.78
C LEU A 642 -31.98 -28.41 -7.92
N SER A 643 -31.50 -29.07 -6.87
CA SER A 643 -32.32 -29.92 -5.99
C SER A 643 -33.22 -29.10 -5.06
N PRO A 644 -34.44 -29.57 -4.72
CA PRO A 644 -35.30 -28.99 -3.69
C PRO A 644 -34.67 -28.92 -2.29
N GLN A 645 -33.60 -29.68 -2.03
CA GLN A 645 -32.85 -29.66 -0.77
C GLN A 645 -31.84 -28.50 -0.67
N SER A 646 -31.88 -27.56 -1.63
CA SER A 646 -30.99 -26.40 -1.68
C SER A 646 -31.47 -25.29 -0.75
N ASN A 647 -30.56 -24.68 0.01
CA ASN A 647 -30.86 -23.62 0.96
C ASN A 647 -29.74 -22.56 1.00
N ARG A 648 -29.75 -21.65 1.97
CA ARG A 648 -28.74 -20.59 2.12
C ARG A 648 -27.34 -21.09 2.51
N MET A 649 -27.21 -22.34 2.97
CA MET A 649 -25.90 -22.96 3.25
C MET A 649 -25.29 -23.56 2.00
N GLY A 650 -26.08 -24.24 1.17
CA GLY A 650 -25.55 -24.91 0.00
C GLY A 650 -26.61 -25.36 -1.00
N TYR A 651 -26.25 -25.29 -2.28
CA TYR A 651 -27.08 -25.71 -3.40
C TYR A 651 -26.66 -27.10 -3.83
N ARG A 652 -27.57 -28.06 -3.69
CA ARG A 652 -27.31 -29.46 -4.05
C ARG A 652 -27.71 -29.65 -5.50
N LEU A 653 -26.80 -30.18 -6.31
CA LEU A 653 -27.01 -30.38 -7.73
C LEU A 653 -27.28 -31.85 -8.02
N GLN A 654 -28.18 -32.12 -8.97
CA GLN A 654 -28.43 -33.44 -9.52
C GLN A 654 -27.95 -33.50 -10.96
N GLY A 655 -27.16 -34.52 -11.29
CA GLY A 655 -26.64 -34.74 -12.63
C GLY A 655 -25.84 -36.03 -12.72
N GLN A 656 -24.90 -36.07 -13.66
CA GLN A 656 -23.98 -37.19 -13.84
C GLN A 656 -23.13 -37.39 -12.57
N ILE A 657 -22.96 -38.64 -12.14
CA ILE A 657 -22.10 -38.98 -10.99
C ILE A 657 -20.64 -38.70 -11.37
N LEU A 658 -19.99 -37.81 -10.63
CA LEU A 658 -18.58 -37.49 -10.82
C LEU A 658 -17.70 -38.49 -10.07
N LYS A 659 -16.76 -39.12 -10.79
CA LYS A 659 -15.88 -40.16 -10.25
C LYS A 659 -14.50 -39.58 -9.95
N ARG A 660 -14.13 -39.65 -8.67
CA ARG A 660 -12.77 -39.33 -8.22
C ARG A 660 -11.85 -40.54 -8.40
N THR A 661 -10.62 -40.31 -8.83
CA THR A 661 -9.60 -41.34 -9.12
C THR A 661 -8.78 -41.73 -7.89
N THR A 662 -8.81 -40.90 -6.84
CA THR A 662 -8.16 -41.18 -5.55
C THR A 662 -9.19 -41.38 -4.44
N ASP A 663 -8.85 -42.22 -3.48
CA ASP A 663 -9.57 -42.53 -2.24
C ASP A 663 -9.01 -41.79 -1.01
N ARG A 664 -7.97 -40.93 -1.17
CA ARG A 664 -7.37 -40.20 -0.05
C ARG A 664 -8.41 -39.38 0.74
N GLU A 665 -8.43 -39.50 2.06
CA GLU A 665 -9.22 -38.57 2.87
C GLU A 665 -8.59 -37.17 2.81
N LEU A 666 -9.43 -36.14 2.71
CA LEU A 666 -8.98 -34.75 2.83
C LEU A 666 -9.19 -34.30 4.28
N LEU A 667 -8.16 -33.68 4.84
CA LEU A 667 -8.30 -32.91 6.08
C LEU A 667 -9.34 -31.79 5.88
N SER A 668 -9.93 -31.29 6.95
CA SER A 668 -10.81 -30.12 6.86
C SER A 668 -9.99 -28.88 6.47
N HIS A 669 -10.41 -28.20 5.41
CA HIS A 669 -9.79 -26.95 4.94
C HIS A 669 -10.78 -25.80 5.05
N GLY A 670 -10.28 -24.56 5.08
CA GLY A 670 -11.12 -23.36 4.97
C GLY A 670 -11.94 -23.33 3.68
N LEU A 671 -13.19 -22.91 3.79
CA LEU A 671 -14.16 -22.83 2.71
C LEU A 671 -14.74 -21.42 2.58
N LEU A 672 -15.20 -21.11 1.37
CA LEU A 672 -15.83 -19.84 1.02
C LEU A 672 -17.01 -20.07 0.05
N PRO A 673 -17.99 -19.15 -0.02
CA PRO A 673 -19.12 -19.26 -0.93
C PRO A 673 -18.65 -19.33 -2.39
N GLY A 674 -19.28 -20.18 -3.19
CA GLY A 674 -18.93 -20.46 -4.57
C GLY A 674 -18.09 -21.73 -4.75
N VAL A 675 -17.46 -22.25 -3.70
CA VAL A 675 -16.76 -23.54 -3.76
C VAL A 675 -17.76 -24.65 -4.09
N VAL A 676 -17.41 -25.51 -5.05
CA VAL A 676 -18.21 -26.65 -5.48
C VAL A 676 -17.57 -27.94 -4.94
N GLN A 677 -18.16 -28.48 -3.87
CA GLN A 677 -17.72 -29.72 -3.25
C GLN A 677 -18.38 -30.93 -3.91
N VAL A 678 -17.67 -32.06 -3.98
CA VAL A 678 -18.21 -33.32 -4.51
C VAL A 678 -18.07 -34.42 -3.45
N PRO A 679 -19.13 -34.74 -2.70
CA PRO A 679 -19.12 -35.83 -1.71
C PRO A 679 -19.01 -37.21 -2.37
N HIS A 680 -18.95 -38.27 -1.56
CA HIS A 680 -18.84 -39.67 -2.00
C HIS A 680 -19.95 -40.14 -2.97
N ASN A 681 -21.12 -39.50 -2.96
CA ASN A 681 -22.20 -39.81 -3.89
C ASN A 681 -21.98 -39.22 -5.31
N GLY A 682 -20.90 -38.46 -5.52
CA GLY A 682 -20.53 -37.86 -6.79
C GLY A 682 -21.43 -36.70 -7.25
N GLN A 683 -22.34 -36.22 -6.39
CA GLN A 683 -23.28 -35.14 -6.71
C GLN A 683 -22.78 -33.80 -6.13
N PRO A 684 -22.54 -32.77 -6.97
CA PRO A 684 -21.95 -31.52 -6.50
C PRO A 684 -22.83 -30.75 -5.50
N ILE A 685 -22.18 -30.08 -4.56
CA ILE A 685 -22.77 -29.11 -3.63
C ILE A 685 -22.03 -27.78 -3.78
N VAL A 686 -22.74 -26.74 -4.21
CA VAL A 686 -22.21 -25.38 -4.27
C VAL A 686 -22.42 -24.71 -2.92
N LEU A 687 -21.36 -24.26 -2.27
CA LEU A 687 -21.43 -23.57 -0.98
C LEU A 687 -21.95 -22.15 -1.15
N MET A 688 -22.88 -21.75 -0.29
CA MET A 688 -23.51 -20.42 -0.31
C MET A 688 -23.13 -19.62 0.96
N ASN A 689 -23.75 -18.47 1.18
CA ASN A 689 -23.28 -17.52 2.19
C ASN A 689 -23.31 -18.03 3.64
N ASP A 690 -24.24 -18.93 3.95
CA ASP A 690 -24.42 -19.49 5.30
C ASP A 690 -23.64 -20.80 5.46
N ALA A 691 -22.84 -21.20 4.45
CA ALA A 691 -22.07 -22.43 4.45
C ALA A 691 -21.07 -22.51 5.61
N GLN A 692 -20.80 -23.74 6.04
CA GLN A 692 -19.73 -24.05 6.99
C GLN A 692 -18.40 -23.41 6.58
N THR A 693 -17.64 -22.93 7.57
CA THR A 693 -16.34 -22.28 7.32
C THR A 693 -15.22 -23.28 7.00
N THR A 694 -15.40 -24.57 7.36
CA THR A 694 -14.44 -25.64 7.08
C THR A 694 -15.12 -26.91 6.59
N GLY A 695 -14.41 -27.75 5.83
CA GLY A 695 -14.89 -29.06 5.43
C GLY A 695 -13.88 -29.90 4.66
N GLY A 696 -14.11 -31.22 4.62
CA GLY A 696 -13.17 -32.22 4.07
C GLY A 696 -13.61 -32.88 2.76
N TYR A 697 -14.59 -32.32 2.03
CA TYR A 697 -14.95 -32.83 0.69
C TYR A 697 -14.06 -32.24 -0.40
N PRO A 698 -13.72 -33.00 -1.46
CA PRO A 698 -12.93 -32.51 -2.58
C PRO A 698 -13.66 -31.40 -3.33
N ARG A 699 -12.91 -30.38 -3.76
CA ARG A 699 -13.42 -29.15 -4.36
C ARG A 699 -13.09 -29.16 -5.85
N ILE A 700 -14.06 -29.54 -6.68
CA ILE A 700 -13.86 -29.67 -8.13
C ILE A 700 -13.74 -28.31 -8.83
N ALA A 701 -14.40 -27.29 -8.30
CA ALA A 701 -14.44 -25.95 -8.88
C ALA A 701 -14.73 -24.87 -7.81
N CYS A 702 -14.53 -23.61 -8.18
CA CYS A 702 -15.00 -22.45 -7.45
C CYS A 702 -15.66 -21.46 -8.40
N ILE A 703 -16.93 -21.16 -8.17
CA ILE A 703 -17.69 -20.15 -8.90
C ILE A 703 -17.09 -18.77 -8.59
N ILE A 704 -16.98 -17.92 -9.60
CA ILE A 704 -16.46 -16.57 -9.41
C ILE A 704 -17.49 -15.70 -8.70
N GLU A 705 -17.04 -14.78 -7.84
CA GLU A 705 -17.93 -13.87 -7.09
C GLU A 705 -18.90 -13.10 -8.00
N ALA A 706 -18.43 -12.69 -9.18
CA ALA A 706 -19.22 -11.97 -10.18
C ALA A 706 -20.45 -12.73 -10.70
N ASP A 707 -20.48 -14.07 -10.59
CA ASP A 707 -21.59 -14.91 -11.06
C ASP A 707 -22.41 -15.49 -9.88
N MET A 708 -22.01 -15.26 -8.63
CA MET A 708 -22.72 -15.80 -7.45
C MET A 708 -24.17 -15.31 -7.37
N TYR A 709 -24.44 -14.07 -7.77
CA TYR A 709 -25.78 -13.49 -7.74
C TYR A 709 -26.78 -14.21 -8.67
N HIS A 710 -26.30 -14.85 -9.74
CA HIS A 710 -27.15 -15.66 -10.60
C HIS A 710 -27.76 -16.84 -9.83
N LEU A 711 -26.96 -17.54 -9.01
CA LEU A 711 -27.43 -18.69 -8.23
C LEU A 711 -28.59 -18.32 -7.31
N ALA A 712 -28.55 -17.14 -6.70
CA ALA A 712 -29.59 -16.65 -5.80
C ALA A 712 -30.98 -16.57 -6.44
N GLN A 713 -31.05 -16.50 -7.78
CA GLN A 713 -32.29 -16.35 -8.54
C GLN A 713 -32.72 -17.59 -9.32
N ILE A 714 -31.89 -18.64 -9.40
CA ILE A 714 -32.25 -19.86 -10.13
C ILE A 714 -33.35 -20.61 -9.37
N PRO A 715 -34.54 -20.82 -9.96
CA PRO A 715 -35.61 -21.59 -9.32
C PRO A 715 -35.22 -23.04 -9.07
N LEU A 716 -35.75 -23.62 -8.00
CA LEU A 716 -35.59 -25.05 -7.73
C LEU A 716 -36.09 -25.89 -8.93
N GLY A 717 -35.34 -26.93 -9.28
CA GLY A 717 -35.62 -27.80 -10.43
C GLY A 717 -35.11 -27.27 -11.78
N GLN A 718 -34.64 -26.03 -11.88
CA GLN A 718 -34.05 -25.49 -13.11
C GLN A 718 -32.59 -25.93 -13.28
N PRO A 719 -32.09 -26.03 -14.53
CA PRO A 719 -30.72 -26.43 -14.81
C PRO A 719 -29.73 -25.27 -14.64
N ILE A 720 -28.52 -25.61 -14.24
CA ILE A 720 -27.33 -24.76 -14.14
C ILE A 720 -26.27 -25.29 -15.10
N HIS A 721 -25.61 -24.42 -15.86
CA HIS A 721 -24.53 -24.78 -16.77
C HIS A 721 -23.24 -24.10 -16.33
N PHE A 722 -22.24 -24.89 -15.94
CA PHE A 722 -20.92 -24.35 -15.61
C PHE A 722 -20.11 -24.07 -16.88
N ARG A 723 -19.35 -22.97 -16.87
CA ARG A 723 -18.41 -22.63 -17.93
C ARG A 723 -17.03 -22.44 -17.34
N GLY A 724 -16.07 -23.25 -17.77
CA GLY A 724 -14.66 -23.03 -17.49
C GLY A 724 -14.14 -21.88 -18.36
N GLY A 725 -13.32 -20.99 -17.79
CA GLY A 725 -12.60 -19.99 -18.58
C GLY A 725 -12.48 -18.60 -17.98
N CYS A 726 -11.65 -18.45 -16.94
CA CYS A 726 -10.76 -17.28 -16.87
C CYS A 726 -9.42 -17.54 -17.58
N THR A 727 -9.31 -18.62 -18.36
CA THR A 727 -8.16 -18.80 -19.26
C THR A 727 -8.27 -17.77 -20.38
N MET A 728 -7.30 -16.85 -20.41
CA MET A 728 -7.21 -15.86 -21.48
C MET A 728 -7.07 -16.59 -22.80
N LYS A 729 -7.89 -16.20 -23.77
CA LYS A 729 -7.82 -16.69 -25.14
C LYS A 729 -7.29 -15.59 -26.02
N ILE A 730 -6.38 -15.94 -26.89
CA ILE A 730 -5.84 -15.03 -27.88
C ILE A 730 -5.85 -15.72 -29.23
N ASP A 731 -6.32 -15.02 -30.25
CA ASP A 731 -6.11 -15.47 -31.62
C ASP A 731 -4.68 -15.12 -32.03
N LEU A 732 -3.91 -16.11 -32.45
CA LEU A 732 -2.59 -15.87 -33.04
C LEU A 732 -2.76 -15.99 -34.55
N ASN A 733 -2.59 -14.88 -35.28
CA ASN A 733 -2.81 -14.81 -36.72
C ASN A 733 -1.52 -14.55 -37.48
N ALA A 734 -1.48 -14.97 -38.74
CA ALA A 734 -0.39 -14.64 -39.67
C ALA A 734 -0.94 -14.28 -41.05
N ASP A 735 -0.22 -13.37 -41.72
CA ASP A 735 -0.46 -13.00 -43.11
C ASP A 735 0.22 -14.04 -44.01
N LEU A 736 -0.56 -14.70 -44.87
CA LEU A 736 -0.16 -15.91 -45.61
C LEU A 736 -0.68 -15.88 -47.06
N GLY A 737 -0.21 -16.82 -47.89
CA GLY A 737 -0.59 -16.87 -49.30
C GLY A 737 0.13 -15.84 -50.15
N GLU A 738 1.27 -15.36 -49.66
CA GLU A 738 2.14 -14.40 -50.33
C GLU A 738 3.24 -15.08 -51.17
N GLY A 739 3.41 -16.39 -51.03
CA GLY A 739 4.40 -17.19 -51.77
C GLY A 739 5.67 -17.52 -50.98
N CYS A 740 5.66 -17.38 -49.66
CA CYS A 740 6.79 -17.68 -48.79
C CYS A 740 6.96 -19.19 -48.54
N ALA A 741 8.21 -19.64 -48.36
CA ALA A 741 8.53 -21.06 -48.18
C ALA A 741 8.01 -21.64 -46.84
N SER A 742 7.79 -20.79 -45.84
CA SER A 742 7.41 -21.16 -44.47
C SER A 742 5.89 -21.19 -44.22
N ASP A 743 5.04 -20.82 -45.19
CA ASP A 743 3.59 -20.66 -44.99
C ASP A 743 2.92 -21.91 -44.40
N ALA A 744 3.27 -23.10 -44.93
CA ALA A 744 2.67 -24.37 -44.48
C ALA A 744 3.05 -24.70 -43.03
N GLU A 745 4.25 -24.33 -42.60
CA GLU A 745 4.73 -24.63 -41.24
C GLU A 745 4.14 -23.65 -40.22
N LEU A 746 3.98 -22.38 -40.60
CA LEU A 746 3.29 -21.35 -39.82
C LEU A 746 1.84 -21.75 -39.51
N LEU A 747 1.12 -22.34 -40.46
CA LEU A 747 -0.25 -22.86 -40.28
C LEU A 747 -0.36 -23.93 -39.18
N THR A 748 0.73 -24.57 -38.77
CA THR A 748 0.70 -25.51 -37.64
C THR A 748 0.72 -24.82 -36.27
N LEU A 749 1.05 -23.53 -36.23
CA LEU A 749 1.31 -22.73 -35.01
C LEU A 749 0.23 -21.69 -34.72
N VAL A 750 -0.37 -21.12 -35.76
CA VAL A 750 -1.39 -20.07 -35.67
C VAL A 750 -2.80 -20.64 -35.52
N SER A 751 -3.74 -19.83 -35.03
CA SER A 751 -5.17 -20.18 -34.99
C SER A 751 -5.97 -19.60 -36.15
N SER A 752 -5.47 -18.55 -36.81
CA SER A 752 -6.10 -17.95 -37.97
C SER A 752 -5.08 -17.53 -39.04
N ALA A 753 -5.52 -17.49 -40.29
CA ALA A 753 -4.72 -17.15 -41.46
C ALA A 753 -5.40 -16.04 -42.27
N ASN A 754 -4.67 -14.95 -42.53
CA ASN A 754 -5.11 -13.89 -43.44
C ASN A 754 -4.52 -14.17 -44.82
N ILE A 755 -5.33 -14.69 -45.74
CA ILE A 755 -4.86 -15.16 -47.05
C ILE A 755 -4.93 -14.02 -48.07
N ALA A 756 -3.79 -13.73 -48.70
CA ALA A 756 -3.65 -12.70 -49.73
C ALA A 756 -4.64 -12.89 -50.90
N CYS A 757 -5.40 -11.83 -51.22
CA CYS A 757 -6.49 -11.90 -52.21
C CYS A 757 -6.09 -11.48 -53.65
N GLY A 758 -4.80 -11.37 -53.95
CA GLY A 758 -4.29 -11.13 -55.31
C GLY A 758 -3.85 -9.70 -55.63
N PHE A 759 -4.32 -8.69 -54.88
CA PHE A 759 -4.02 -7.28 -55.19
C PHE A 759 -2.65 -6.81 -54.71
N HIS A 760 -2.13 -7.35 -53.60
CA HIS A 760 -0.76 -7.10 -53.14
C HIS A 760 0.17 -8.30 -53.40
N ALA A 761 -0.35 -9.51 -53.20
CA ALA A 761 0.35 -10.77 -53.36
C ALA A 761 -0.66 -11.90 -53.60
N GLY A 762 -0.14 -13.10 -53.87
CA GLY A 762 -0.97 -14.29 -54.13
C GLY A 762 -1.64 -14.28 -55.50
N ASP A 763 -2.25 -15.40 -55.85
CA ASP A 763 -3.11 -15.59 -57.00
C ASP A 763 -4.13 -16.69 -56.69
N ALA A 764 -4.98 -17.06 -57.66
CA ALA A 764 -6.01 -18.07 -57.44
C ALA A 764 -5.45 -19.45 -57.04
N GLN A 765 -4.27 -19.84 -57.56
CA GLN A 765 -3.65 -21.11 -57.22
C GLN A 765 -3.06 -21.08 -55.82
N ILE A 766 -2.36 -20.00 -55.46
CA ILE A 766 -1.79 -19.82 -54.12
C ILE A 766 -2.90 -19.73 -53.06
N MET A 767 -3.97 -18.97 -53.32
CA MET A 767 -5.15 -18.92 -52.44
C MET A 767 -5.74 -20.31 -52.20
N GLN A 768 -5.91 -21.10 -53.27
CA GLN A 768 -6.47 -22.45 -53.16
C GLN A 768 -5.56 -23.39 -52.36
N ALA A 769 -4.24 -23.32 -52.56
CA ALA A 769 -3.27 -24.10 -51.81
C ALA A 769 -3.28 -23.75 -50.32
N CYS A 770 -3.23 -22.44 -49.99
CA CYS A 770 -3.25 -21.96 -48.62
C CYS A 770 -4.55 -22.33 -47.88
N VAL A 771 -5.70 -22.24 -48.57
CA VAL A 771 -6.99 -22.68 -48.02
C VAL A 771 -6.99 -24.17 -47.66
N ARG A 772 -6.46 -25.04 -48.54
CA ARG A 772 -6.39 -26.48 -48.24
C ARG A 772 -5.55 -26.76 -47.01
N GLU A 773 -4.39 -26.10 -46.92
CA GLU A 773 -3.48 -26.30 -45.79
C GLU A 773 -4.07 -25.75 -44.48
N ALA A 774 -4.79 -24.62 -44.53
CA ALA A 774 -5.51 -24.10 -43.37
C ALA A 774 -6.60 -25.07 -42.86
N ILE A 775 -7.40 -25.64 -43.77
CA ILE A 775 -8.42 -26.65 -43.42
C ILE A 775 -7.76 -27.87 -42.75
N LYS A 776 -6.66 -28.36 -43.32
CA LYS A 776 -5.92 -29.51 -42.80
C LYS A 776 -5.41 -29.28 -41.37
N ASN A 777 -5.00 -28.06 -41.03
CA ASN A 777 -4.49 -27.71 -39.71
C ASN A 777 -5.58 -27.18 -38.74
N GLY A 778 -6.85 -27.11 -39.17
CA GLY A 778 -7.94 -26.58 -38.34
C GLY A 778 -7.84 -25.07 -38.09
N VAL A 779 -7.16 -24.34 -38.96
CA VAL A 779 -6.92 -22.89 -38.88
C VAL A 779 -8.10 -22.12 -39.48
N ALA A 780 -8.52 -21.04 -38.82
CA ALA A 780 -9.57 -20.17 -39.32
C ALA A 780 -9.12 -19.40 -40.56
N ILE A 781 -9.92 -19.44 -41.62
CA ILE A 781 -9.60 -18.84 -42.93
C ILE A 781 -10.14 -17.42 -42.99
N GLY A 782 -9.30 -16.44 -43.33
CA GLY A 782 -9.74 -15.06 -43.54
C GLY A 782 -9.18 -14.42 -44.80
N ALA A 783 -9.92 -13.44 -45.32
CA ALA A 783 -9.49 -12.65 -46.47
C ALA A 783 -8.54 -11.53 -46.07
N HIS A 784 -7.47 -11.34 -46.85
CA HIS A 784 -6.50 -10.28 -46.69
C HIS A 784 -6.54 -9.28 -47.86
N PRO A 785 -7.61 -8.46 -47.98
CA PRO A 785 -7.74 -7.52 -49.10
C PRO A 785 -6.77 -6.34 -48.98
N SER A 786 -6.28 -5.83 -50.11
CA SER A 786 -5.41 -4.65 -50.16
C SER A 786 -5.85 -3.63 -51.22
N PHE A 787 -5.17 -2.48 -51.28
CA PHE A 787 -5.15 -1.67 -52.49
C PHE A 787 -4.54 -2.45 -53.68
N PRO A 788 -4.93 -2.14 -54.93
CA PRO A 788 -4.39 -2.76 -56.15
C PRO A 788 -2.97 -2.26 -56.44
N ASP A 789 -2.02 -2.70 -55.63
CA ASP A 789 -0.66 -2.17 -55.55
C ASP A 789 0.35 -3.31 -55.42
N ARG A 790 0.30 -4.26 -56.37
CA ARG A 790 1.11 -5.47 -56.32
C ARG A 790 2.60 -5.17 -56.34
N GLU A 791 3.01 -4.16 -57.11
CA GLU A 791 4.41 -3.74 -57.27
C GLU A 791 5.04 -3.25 -55.95
N ASN A 792 4.23 -2.62 -55.08
CA ASN A 792 4.67 -2.16 -53.76
C ASN A 792 4.04 -2.96 -52.62
N PHE A 793 3.55 -4.17 -52.91
CA PHE A 793 3.01 -5.11 -51.93
C PHE A 793 1.83 -4.54 -51.10
N GLY A 794 1.00 -3.69 -51.69
CA GLY A 794 -0.13 -3.07 -51.00
C GLY A 794 0.25 -1.94 -50.04
N ARG A 795 1.51 -1.46 -50.07
CA ARG A 795 2.06 -0.55 -49.05
C ARG A 795 2.01 0.94 -49.46
N SER A 796 1.60 1.27 -50.67
CA SER A 796 1.47 2.67 -51.10
C SER A 796 0.18 3.30 -50.61
N ALA A 797 0.26 4.57 -50.17
CA ALA A 797 -0.92 5.37 -49.86
C ALA A 797 -1.70 5.68 -51.14
N MET A 798 -3.00 5.43 -51.11
CA MET A 798 -3.89 5.70 -52.24
C MET A 798 -5.12 6.46 -51.73
N GLN A 799 -5.55 7.44 -52.51
CA GLN A 799 -6.86 8.07 -52.32
C GLN A 799 -7.82 7.67 -53.42
N LEU A 800 -8.63 6.67 -53.10
CA LEU A 800 -9.67 6.14 -53.98
C LEU A 800 -11.04 6.56 -53.44
N PRO A 801 -12.03 6.83 -54.31
CA PRO A 801 -13.39 7.07 -53.86
C PRO A 801 -13.91 5.91 -52.97
N PRO A 802 -14.64 6.17 -51.87
CA PRO A 802 -15.13 5.12 -50.97
C PRO A 802 -15.89 3.99 -51.67
N GLU A 803 -16.66 4.32 -52.72
CA GLU A 803 -17.38 3.33 -53.54
C GLU A 803 -16.44 2.41 -54.34
N THR A 804 -15.28 2.94 -54.76
CA THR A 804 -14.23 2.11 -55.41
C THR A 804 -13.63 1.14 -54.41
N VAL A 805 -13.33 1.60 -53.19
CA VAL A 805 -12.79 0.74 -52.13
C VAL A 805 -13.79 -0.33 -51.72
N TYR A 806 -15.07 0.03 -51.57
CA TYR A 806 -16.15 -0.92 -51.31
C TYR A 806 -16.19 -2.02 -52.37
N ALA A 807 -16.22 -1.66 -53.66
CA ALA A 807 -16.29 -2.62 -54.75
C ALA A 807 -15.04 -3.54 -54.81
N GLN A 808 -13.85 -2.98 -54.66
CA GLN A 808 -12.59 -3.73 -54.69
C GLN A 808 -12.43 -4.66 -53.48
N THR A 809 -12.87 -4.22 -52.30
CA THR A 809 -12.86 -5.03 -51.08
C THR A 809 -13.84 -6.19 -51.22
N LEU A 810 -15.07 -5.92 -51.68
CA LEU A 810 -16.10 -6.94 -51.91
C LEU A 810 -15.63 -8.00 -52.92
N TYR A 811 -14.97 -7.58 -54.00
CA TYR A 811 -14.39 -8.47 -55.00
C TYR A 811 -13.36 -9.43 -54.40
N GLN A 812 -12.38 -8.91 -53.64
CA GLN A 812 -11.32 -9.70 -53.02
C GLN A 812 -11.87 -10.71 -52.01
N ILE A 813 -12.79 -10.27 -51.15
CA ILE A 813 -13.44 -11.13 -50.14
C ILE A 813 -14.25 -12.24 -50.84
N GLY A 814 -15.04 -11.89 -51.86
CA GLY A 814 -15.86 -12.85 -52.60
C GLY A 814 -15.03 -13.91 -53.34
N ALA A 815 -13.87 -13.53 -53.87
CA ALA A 815 -12.94 -14.44 -54.52
C ALA A 815 -12.44 -15.52 -53.54
N LEU A 816 -11.92 -15.12 -52.38
CA LEU A 816 -11.45 -16.09 -51.38
C LEU A 816 -12.59 -16.92 -50.79
N ALA A 817 -13.75 -16.30 -50.49
CA ALA A 817 -14.91 -17.02 -49.96
C ALA A 817 -15.37 -18.15 -50.90
N THR A 818 -15.35 -17.90 -52.21
CA THR A 818 -15.70 -18.90 -53.22
C THR A 818 -14.68 -20.04 -53.27
N ILE A 819 -13.38 -19.72 -53.22
CA ILE A 819 -12.31 -20.73 -53.17
C ILE A 819 -12.42 -21.57 -51.89
N ALA A 820 -12.62 -20.94 -50.73
CA ALA A 820 -12.78 -21.60 -49.44
C ALA A 820 -13.95 -22.60 -49.46
N ARG A 821 -15.12 -22.15 -49.94
CA ARG A 821 -16.30 -23.01 -50.08
C ARG A 821 -16.06 -24.19 -51.00
N ALA A 822 -15.37 -23.97 -52.14
CA ALA A 822 -15.04 -25.03 -53.08
C ALA A 822 -14.09 -26.08 -52.51
N GLN A 823 -13.31 -25.75 -51.47
CA GLN A 823 -12.46 -26.70 -50.73
C GLN A 823 -13.16 -27.33 -49.51
N GLY A 824 -14.45 -27.04 -49.29
CA GLY A 824 -15.19 -27.49 -48.10
C GLY A 824 -14.91 -26.69 -46.83
N GLY A 825 -14.20 -25.56 -46.95
CA GLY A 825 -13.93 -24.63 -45.85
C GLY A 825 -14.99 -23.53 -45.75
N VAL A 826 -14.93 -22.78 -44.64
CA VAL A 826 -15.77 -21.60 -44.40
C VAL A 826 -14.85 -20.46 -43.98
N MET A 827 -14.93 -19.34 -44.70
CA MET A 827 -14.22 -18.11 -44.33
C MET A 827 -14.84 -17.52 -43.05
N ARG A 828 -14.01 -17.07 -42.13
CA ARG A 828 -14.40 -16.62 -40.78
C ARG A 828 -14.19 -15.13 -40.55
N HIS A 829 -13.18 -14.55 -41.17
CA HIS A 829 -12.81 -13.16 -40.91
C HIS A 829 -12.26 -12.43 -42.14
N VAL A 830 -12.15 -11.11 -42.02
CA VAL A 830 -11.52 -10.23 -42.99
C VAL A 830 -10.58 -9.29 -42.25
N LYS A 831 -9.34 -9.20 -42.69
CA LYS A 831 -8.32 -8.29 -42.18
C LYS A 831 -7.71 -7.55 -43.37
N PRO A 832 -7.91 -6.24 -43.56
CA PRO A 832 -7.21 -5.52 -44.63
C PRO A 832 -5.69 -5.61 -44.50
N HIS A 833 -4.98 -5.51 -45.62
CA HIS A 833 -3.51 -5.53 -45.67
C HIS A 833 -2.92 -4.14 -45.82
N GLY A 834 -1.67 -4.01 -45.39
CA GLY A 834 -0.78 -2.92 -45.79
C GLY A 834 -1.37 -1.53 -45.56
N MET A 835 -1.33 -0.69 -46.59
CA MET A 835 -1.79 0.68 -46.47
C MET A 835 -3.30 0.82 -46.42
N LEU A 836 -4.05 -0.13 -46.98
CA LEU A 836 -5.51 -0.18 -46.82
C LEU A 836 -5.88 -0.33 -45.34
N TYR A 837 -5.17 -1.19 -44.61
CA TYR A 837 -5.31 -1.34 -43.16
C TYR A 837 -4.93 -0.07 -42.39
N ASN A 838 -3.75 0.48 -42.66
CA ASN A 838 -3.22 1.62 -41.92
C ASN A 838 -4.02 2.91 -42.15
N GLN A 839 -4.48 3.17 -43.37
CA GLN A 839 -5.36 4.32 -43.65
C GLN A 839 -6.74 4.11 -43.03
N ALA A 840 -7.32 2.91 -43.15
CA ALA A 840 -8.63 2.62 -42.54
C ALA A 840 -8.60 2.67 -41.00
N ALA A 841 -7.42 2.57 -40.39
CA ALA A 841 -7.29 2.76 -38.96
C ALA A 841 -7.62 4.20 -38.50
N LYS A 842 -7.47 5.18 -39.39
CA LYS A 842 -7.62 6.62 -39.10
C LYS A 842 -8.74 7.30 -39.89
N GLU A 843 -9.06 6.81 -41.09
CA GLU A 843 -9.98 7.45 -42.02
C GLU A 843 -11.38 6.80 -41.94
N ALA A 844 -12.33 7.49 -41.30
CA ALA A 844 -13.68 6.96 -41.06
C ALA A 844 -14.44 6.57 -42.34
N GLN A 845 -14.30 7.35 -43.43
CA GLN A 845 -14.98 7.04 -44.69
C GLN A 845 -14.44 5.76 -45.35
N LEU A 846 -13.13 5.55 -45.28
CA LEU A 846 -12.47 4.35 -45.80
C LEU A 846 -12.85 3.12 -44.96
N ALA A 847 -12.80 3.25 -43.63
CA ALA A 847 -13.26 2.24 -42.69
C ALA A 847 -14.71 1.82 -42.93
N ALA A 848 -15.61 2.79 -43.15
CA ALA A 848 -17.02 2.53 -43.44
C ALA A 848 -17.21 1.77 -44.76
N ALA A 849 -16.44 2.09 -45.81
CA ALA A 849 -16.49 1.38 -47.08
C ALA A 849 -16.09 -0.09 -46.95
N ILE A 850 -15.02 -0.37 -46.19
CA ILE A 850 -14.55 -1.74 -45.90
C ILE A 850 -15.60 -2.50 -45.07
N ALA A 851 -16.05 -1.93 -43.96
CA ALA A 851 -17.05 -2.56 -43.08
C ALA A 851 -18.35 -2.88 -43.83
N ARG A 852 -18.82 -1.96 -44.68
CA ARG A 852 -19.99 -2.16 -45.54
C ARG A 852 -19.77 -3.31 -46.54
N ALA A 853 -18.56 -3.44 -47.10
CA ALA A 853 -18.22 -4.53 -48.02
C ALA A 853 -18.22 -5.89 -47.32
N VAL A 854 -17.66 -5.98 -46.10
CA VAL A 854 -17.66 -7.21 -45.29
C VAL A 854 -19.09 -7.61 -44.93
N TYR A 855 -19.90 -6.68 -44.42
CA TYR A 855 -21.31 -6.91 -44.09
C TYR A 855 -22.12 -7.38 -45.29
N ALA A 856 -21.91 -6.76 -46.46
CA ALA A 856 -22.61 -7.13 -47.69
C ALA A 856 -22.21 -8.53 -48.20
N CYS A 857 -20.97 -8.97 -47.95
CA CYS A 857 -20.53 -10.31 -48.32
C CYS A 857 -21.14 -11.38 -47.40
N ASP A 858 -20.98 -11.23 -46.08
CA ASP A 858 -21.56 -12.12 -45.08
C ASP A 858 -21.52 -11.43 -43.69
N PRO A 859 -22.70 -11.10 -43.09
CA PRO A 859 -22.78 -10.47 -41.76
C PRO A 859 -22.20 -11.31 -40.61
N ALA A 860 -21.98 -12.62 -40.81
CA ALA A 860 -21.37 -13.50 -39.82
C ALA A 860 -19.84 -13.40 -39.80
N LEU A 861 -19.21 -12.75 -40.78
CA LEU A 861 -17.76 -12.55 -40.82
C LEU A 861 -17.30 -11.61 -39.71
N VAL A 862 -16.14 -11.94 -39.15
CA VAL A 862 -15.45 -11.09 -38.17
C VAL A 862 -14.59 -10.07 -38.92
N LEU A 863 -14.71 -8.79 -38.58
CA LEU A 863 -13.82 -7.74 -39.08
C LEU A 863 -12.67 -7.50 -38.11
N VAL A 864 -11.44 -7.71 -38.58
CA VAL A 864 -10.21 -7.50 -37.82
C VAL A 864 -9.63 -6.13 -38.17
N GLY A 865 -9.22 -5.38 -37.16
CA GLY A 865 -8.57 -4.07 -37.33
C GLY A 865 -7.73 -3.68 -36.12
N LEU A 866 -6.89 -2.66 -36.29
CA LEU A 866 -6.00 -2.19 -35.23
C LEU A 866 -6.83 -1.81 -33.98
N ALA A 867 -6.34 -2.17 -32.80
CA ALA A 867 -7.00 -1.82 -31.54
C ALA A 867 -7.32 -0.32 -31.46
N GLY A 868 -8.55 0.02 -31.06
CA GLY A 868 -9.02 1.41 -30.95
C GLY A 868 -9.23 2.18 -32.27
N SER A 869 -9.15 1.52 -33.43
CA SER A 869 -9.19 2.18 -34.74
C SER A 869 -10.58 2.52 -35.29
N GLU A 870 -10.64 3.42 -36.28
CA GLU A 870 -11.87 3.74 -37.03
C GLU A 870 -12.50 2.51 -37.69
N LEU A 871 -11.70 1.54 -38.14
CA LEU A 871 -12.20 0.29 -38.72
C LEU A 871 -13.04 -0.52 -37.73
N ILE A 872 -12.63 -0.56 -36.45
CA ILE A 872 -13.36 -1.23 -35.38
C ILE A 872 -14.67 -0.49 -35.07
N ARG A 873 -14.64 0.84 -35.04
CA ARG A 873 -15.85 1.67 -34.86
C ARG A 873 -16.86 1.44 -35.99
N ALA A 874 -16.38 1.46 -37.23
CA ALA A 874 -17.21 1.20 -38.41
C ALA A 874 -17.81 -0.21 -38.38
N GLY A 875 -17.03 -1.25 -38.05
CA GLY A 875 -17.54 -2.62 -37.93
C GLY A 875 -18.67 -2.75 -36.91
N LYS A 876 -18.48 -2.17 -35.71
CA LYS A 876 -19.50 -2.15 -34.65
C LYS A 876 -20.77 -1.40 -35.10
N GLN A 877 -20.62 -0.29 -35.83
CA GLN A 877 -21.75 0.49 -36.35
C GLN A 877 -22.60 -0.28 -37.37
N TYR A 878 -21.99 -1.12 -38.20
CA TYR A 878 -22.70 -2.00 -39.15
C TYR A 878 -23.20 -3.31 -38.51
N GLY A 879 -22.99 -3.53 -37.21
CA GLY A 879 -23.43 -4.74 -36.51
C GLY A 879 -22.55 -5.97 -36.73
N LEU A 880 -21.34 -5.81 -37.26
CA LEU A 880 -20.38 -6.90 -37.40
C LEU A 880 -19.75 -7.26 -36.05
N THR A 881 -19.37 -8.53 -35.90
CA THR A 881 -18.42 -8.91 -34.84
C THR A 881 -17.05 -8.36 -35.21
N THR A 882 -16.41 -7.65 -34.28
CA THR A 882 -15.08 -7.06 -34.49
C THR A 882 -14.04 -7.72 -33.59
N ARG A 883 -12.79 -7.77 -34.08
CA ARG A 883 -11.62 -8.20 -33.32
C ARG A 883 -10.52 -7.14 -33.40
N GLU A 884 -10.08 -6.70 -32.24
CA GLU A 884 -9.02 -5.70 -32.07
C GLU A 884 -7.64 -6.39 -32.10
N GLU A 885 -6.81 -5.99 -33.05
CA GLU A 885 -5.51 -6.58 -33.34
C GLU A 885 -4.36 -5.75 -32.75
N VAL A 886 -3.33 -6.46 -32.29
CA VAL A 886 -2.05 -5.90 -31.86
C VAL A 886 -0.89 -6.61 -32.58
N PHE A 887 0.28 -5.97 -32.61
CA PHE A 887 1.46 -6.44 -33.31
C PHE A 887 2.60 -6.62 -32.33
N ALA A 888 3.18 -7.82 -32.33
CA ALA A 888 4.23 -8.19 -31.38
C ALA A 888 5.53 -7.38 -31.60
N ASP A 889 5.86 -7.12 -32.86
CA ASP A 889 7.15 -6.61 -33.35
C ASP A 889 7.10 -5.13 -33.77
N ARG A 890 6.02 -4.41 -33.47
CA ARG A 890 5.85 -3.00 -33.84
C ARG A 890 5.94 -2.07 -32.65
N GLY A 891 6.52 -0.89 -32.88
CA GLY A 891 6.46 0.23 -31.94
C GLY A 891 5.09 0.91 -31.94
N TYR A 892 4.69 1.42 -30.77
CA TYR A 892 3.42 2.10 -30.54
C TYR A 892 3.62 3.59 -30.18
N GLN A 893 2.64 4.41 -30.55
CA GLN A 893 2.51 5.81 -30.14
C GLN A 893 1.67 5.91 -28.86
N ALA A 894 1.68 7.09 -28.23
CA ALA A 894 0.96 7.34 -26.98
C ALA A 894 -0.57 7.16 -27.08
N ASP A 895 -1.13 7.27 -28.29
CA ASP A 895 -2.55 7.05 -28.58
C ASP A 895 -2.90 5.58 -28.88
N GLY A 896 -1.93 4.66 -28.80
CA GLY A 896 -2.10 3.24 -29.14
C GLY A 896 -2.03 2.94 -30.64
N SER A 897 -1.77 3.93 -31.50
CA SER A 897 -1.53 3.70 -32.92
C SER A 897 -0.11 3.19 -33.19
N LEU A 898 0.10 2.51 -34.32
CA LEU A 898 1.43 2.02 -34.69
C LEU A 898 2.34 3.18 -35.13
N VAL A 899 3.62 3.07 -34.79
CA VAL A 899 4.66 3.97 -35.32
C VAL A 899 4.80 3.74 -36.83
N PRO A 900 4.81 4.79 -37.65
CA PRO A 900 5.03 4.68 -39.09
C PRO A 900 6.36 4.00 -39.40
N ARG A 901 6.39 3.09 -40.37
CA ARG A 901 7.61 2.32 -40.73
C ARG A 901 8.81 3.19 -41.15
N SER A 902 8.58 4.44 -41.57
CA SER A 902 9.63 5.38 -41.92
C SER A 902 10.30 6.07 -40.73
N GLN A 903 9.81 5.85 -39.50
CA GLN A 903 10.32 6.50 -38.30
C GLN A 903 11.19 5.53 -37.47
N PRO A 904 12.22 6.03 -36.76
CA PRO A 904 12.98 5.22 -35.81
C PRO A 904 12.07 4.58 -34.75
N GLY A 905 12.36 3.32 -34.38
CA GLY A 905 11.58 2.57 -33.39
C GLY A 905 10.28 1.95 -33.92
N ALA A 906 10.05 1.95 -35.24
CA ALA A 906 8.86 1.36 -35.83
C ALA A 906 8.80 -0.17 -35.74
N LEU A 907 9.97 -0.83 -35.69
CA LEU A 907 10.15 -2.27 -35.60
C LEU A 907 10.98 -2.61 -34.36
N ILE A 908 10.62 -3.71 -33.70
CA ILE A 908 11.35 -4.27 -32.56
C ILE A 908 12.13 -5.48 -33.08
N GLU A 909 13.45 -5.36 -33.18
CA GLU A 909 14.33 -6.44 -33.66
C GLU A 909 14.67 -7.46 -32.57
N ASN A 910 14.54 -7.08 -31.30
CA ASN A 910 14.82 -7.97 -30.18
C ASN A 910 13.60 -8.86 -29.86
N GLU A 911 13.76 -10.18 -30.04
CA GLU A 911 12.68 -11.16 -29.80
C GLU A 911 12.17 -11.17 -28.35
N GLU A 912 13.04 -10.99 -27.35
CA GLU A 912 12.61 -10.94 -25.94
C GLU A 912 11.78 -9.71 -25.64
N GLN A 913 12.16 -8.56 -26.21
CA GLN A 913 11.39 -7.33 -26.12
C GLN A 913 10.01 -7.48 -26.76
N ALA A 914 9.94 -8.07 -27.97
CA ALA A 914 8.68 -8.31 -28.67
C ALA A 914 7.78 -9.30 -27.89
N LEU A 915 8.37 -10.34 -27.29
CA LEU A 915 7.65 -11.31 -26.46
C LEU A 915 7.10 -10.64 -25.19
N ALA A 916 7.91 -9.86 -24.48
CA ALA A 916 7.51 -9.13 -23.28
C ALA A 916 6.39 -8.12 -23.58
N GLN A 917 6.51 -7.37 -24.68
CA GLN A 917 5.47 -6.45 -25.15
C GLN A 917 4.16 -7.19 -25.44
N THR A 918 4.24 -8.33 -26.12
CA THR A 918 3.06 -9.14 -26.44
C THR A 918 2.35 -9.62 -25.17
N LEU A 919 3.10 -10.08 -24.17
CA LEU A 919 2.53 -10.50 -22.89
C LEU A 919 1.86 -9.32 -22.15
N GLU A 920 2.48 -8.15 -22.11
CA GLU A 920 1.86 -6.96 -21.52
C GLU A 920 0.53 -6.60 -22.21
N MET A 921 0.49 -6.64 -23.54
CA MET A 921 -0.73 -6.35 -24.28
C MET A 921 -1.83 -7.39 -24.02
N VAL A 922 -1.49 -8.68 -24.02
CA VAL A 922 -2.47 -9.78 -23.84
C VAL A 922 -2.95 -9.87 -22.39
N GLN A 923 -2.06 -9.73 -21.41
CA GLN A 923 -2.37 -9.94 -20.00
C GLN A 923 -2.88 -8.69 -19.29
N HIS A 924 -2.41 -7.51 -19.71
CA HIS A 924 -2.67 -6.25 -19.01
C HIS A 924 -3.35 -5.20 -19.89
N GLY A 925 -3.55 -5.44 -21.18
CA GLY A 925 -4.27 -4.52 -22.07
C GLY A 925 -3.54 -3.19 -22.25
N ARG A 926 -2.20 -3.19 -22.21
CA ARG A 926 -1.38 -1.97 -22.33
C ARG A 926 -0.09 -2.22 -23.09
N VAL A 927 0.44 -1.16 -23.68
CA VAL A 927 1.73 -1.16 -24.39
C VAL A 927 2.50 0.11 -24.09
N LYS A 928 3.82 0.03 -24.03
CA LYS A 928 4.67 1.19 -23.81
C LYS A 928 4.95 1.89 -25.13
N SER A 929 4.67 3.18 -25.21
CA SER A 929 4.93 3.98 -26.39
C SER A 929 6.43 4.23 -26.58
N ILE A 930 6.83 4.67 -27.77
CA ILE A 930 8.22 5.11 -28.03
C ILE A 930 8.65 6.31 -27.19
N THR A 931 7.71 7.08 -26.64
CA THR A 931 7.93 8.19 -25.70
C THR A 931 7.99 7.74 -24.23
N GLY A 932 7.71 6.45 -23.96
CA GLY A 932 7.78 5.84 -22.64
C GLY A 932 6.46 5.80 -21.85
N GLU A 933 5.39 6.39 -22.38
CA GLU A 933 4.04 6.43 -21.78
C GLU A 933 3.33 5.09 -21.98
N TRP A 934 2.38 4.76 -21.10
CA TRP A 934 1.53 3.58 -21.28
C TRP A 934 0.28 3.95 -22.08
N ALA A 935 0.08 3.28 -23.22
CA ALA A 935 -1.13 3.35 -24.02
C ALA A 935 -2.02 2.12 -23.75
N THR A 936 -3.33 2.33 -23.63
CA THR A 936 -4.31 1.24 -23.46
C THR A 936 -4.61 0.60 -24.81
N VAL A 937 -4.52 -0.73 -24.90
CA VAL A 937 -4.83 -1.50 -26.11
C VAL A 937 -5.68 -2.73 -25.76
N THR A 938 -6.61 -3.09 -26.63
CA THR A 938 -7.40 -4.31 -26.47
C THR A 938 -6.84 -5.39 -27.40
N ALA A 939 -6.10 -6.36 -26.85
CA ALA A 939 -5.51 -7.46 -27.62
C ALA A 939 -6.48 -8.65 -27.69
N GLN A 940 -7.18 -8.81 -28.83
CA GLN A 940 -7.99 -10.00 -29.10
C GLN A 940 -7.35 -10.91 -30.14
N THR A 941 -6.52 -10.35 -31.01
CA THR A 941 -5.69 -11.11 -31.94
C THR A 941 -4.29 -10.50 -32.02
N VAL A 942 -3.27 -11.35 -32.14
CA VAL A 942 -1.87 -10.96 -32.27
C VAL A 942 -1.39 -11.36 -33.66
N CYS A 943 -0.96 -10.38 -34.45
CA CYS A 943 -0.41 -10.62 -35.77
C CYS A 943 1.09 -10.95 -35.72
N LEU A 944 1.49 -11.96 -36.50
CA LEU A 944 2.87 -12.26 -36.86
C LEU A 944 3.11 -11.90 -38.33
N HIS A 945 4.12 -11.08 -38.61
CA HIS A 945 4.56 -10.83 -39.99
C HIS A 945 5.38 -12.04 -40.50
N GLY A 946 5.05 -12.57 -41.68
CA GLY A 946 5.56 -13.84 -42.22
C GLY A 946 6.91 -13.77 -42.96
N ASP A 947 7.52 -12.58 -43.05
CA ASP A 947 8.61 -12.27 -43.98
C ASP A 947 10.03 -12.60 -43.44
N GLY A 948 10.24 -13.83 -42.95
CA GLY A 948 11.59 -14.39 -42.68
C GLY A 948 11.62 -15.68 -41.83
N GLU A 949 12.76 -16.40 -41.82
CA GLU A 949 12.97 -17.57 -40.93
C GLU A 949 12.74 -17.23 -39.43
N HIS A 950 12.99 -15.98 -39.05
CA HIS A 950 12.70 -15.46 -37.71
C HIS A 950 11.21 -15.54 -37.34
N ALA A 951 10.28 -15.38 -38.28
CA ALA A 951 8.83 -15.39 -38.00
C ALA A 951 8.37 -16.75 -37.46
N LEU A 952 8.90 -17.84 -38.02
CA LEU A 952 8.57 -19.20 -37.58
C LEU A 952 9.14 -19.51 -36.19
N ALA A 953 10.41 -19.12 -35.96
CA ALA A 953 11.05 -19.29 -34.66
C ALA A 953 10.30 -18.51 -33.56
N PHE A 954 9.94 -17.25 -33.86
CA PHE A 954 9.18 -16.41 -32.95
C PHE A 954 7.78 -16.96 -32.68
N ALA A 955 7.06 -17.45 -33.70
CA ALA A 955 5.75 -18.10 -33.54
C ALA A 955 5.82 -19.30 -32.58
N ARG A 956 6.85 -20.15 -32.71
CA ARG A 956 7.06 -21.30 -31.81
C ARG A 956 7.28 -20.83 -30.37
N ARG A 957 8.14 -19.82 -30.18
CA ARG A 957 8.45 -19.27 -28.86
C ARG A 957 7.20 -18.68 -28.21
N LEU A 958 6.44 -17.88 -28.95
CA LEU A 958 5.23 -17.21 -28.47
C LEU A 958 4.15 -18.23 -28.06
N ARG A 959 3.98 -19.30 -28.84
CA ARG A 959 3.05 -20.39 -28.51
C ARG A 959 3.45 -21.15 -27.24
N SER A 960 4.73 -21.47 -27.09
CA SER A 960 5.25 -22.11 -25.86
C SER A 960 5.04 -21.22 -24.64
N THR A 961 5.40 -19.94 -24.73
CA THR A 961 5.23 -18.99 -23.63
C THR A 961 3.75 -18.77 -23.29
N PHE A 962 2.86 -18.71 -24.26
CA PHE A 962 1.42 -18.65 -23.99
C PHE A 962 0.93 -19.89 -23.25
N ALA A 963 1.35 -21.08 -23.66
CA ALA A 963 1.00 -22.32 -22.94
C ALA A 963 1.52 -22.30 -21.49
N GLU A 964 2.76 -21.87 -21.26
CA GLU A 964 3.34 -21.72 -19.92
C GLU A 964 2.58 -20.70 -19.06
N LYS A 965 2.05 -19.63 -19.67
CA LYS A 965 1.28 -18.57 -18.99
C LYS A 965 -0.22 -18.88 -18.89
N GLY A 966 -0.66 -20.07 -19.32
CA GLY A 966 -2.08 -20.46 -19.30
C GLY A 966 -2.96 -19.68 -20.29
N ILE A 967 -2.35 -19.08 -21.32
CA ILE A 967 -3.03 -18.39 -22.41
C ILE A 967 -3.31 -19.41 -23.51
N VAL A 968 -4.58 -19.56 -23.88
CA VAL A 968 -5.02 -20.53 -24.89
C VAL A 968 -5.07 -19.84 -26.26
N VAL A 969 -4.32 -20.38 -27.23
CA VAL A 969 -4.36 -19.92 -28.62
C VAL A 969 -5.58 -20.50 -29.32
N ALA A 970 -6.52 -19.65 -29.73
CA ALA A 970 -7.74 -20.03 -30.46
C ALA A 970 -8.38 -18.84 -31.17
N ALA A 971 -8.96 -19.09 -32.35
CA ALA A 971 -9.68 -18.11 -33.17
C ALA A 971 -11.09 -17.79 -32.67
#